data_AF-W4B8A6-F1
#
_entry.id   AF-W4B8A6-F1
#
_cell.length_a   1.000
_cell.length_b   1.000
_cell.length_c   1.000
_cell.angle_alpha   90.00
_cell.angle_beta   90.00
_cell.angle_gamma   90.00
#
_symmetry.space_group_name_H-M   'P 1'
#
loop_
_entity.id
_entity.type
_entity.pdbx_description
1 polymer ?
#
loop_
_entity_poly.entity_id
_entity_poly.type
_entity_poly.pdbx_seq_one_letter_code
_entity_poly.pdbx_strand_id
1 'polypeptide(L)'
;MQTAEKTEPISAPLYDIMRFPVIDWQFRWQRPQQLSEQFAQQGHRVFYVTTEMVGLGKEEASKEEIGRQVTVKNIDRNVWLVTLCANQPLNLYQDEMDLWDIQYLKWSVEYVRDKFGLFQLVSIVDLPFWTPLVTAMDQHHIVYDCMDHHAGFSTNDQTMLHQEEQLLREAELVVTTSQHLYDWAAPYNPSTVLIRNAADTVHFSKPPNDNEPLFELEGIDQPIIGYYGAISDWFDIQLIESLARHRPDWTFVLIGHTFGCDTSGIEDLSNVLLLGEKPYHELPAYLHRFQVALIPFIKNELTQATNPVKLYEYLAAGKAVVSTELPEVKTVAGDMISIANTAAEYEEAIEAALIEAEAGVMKQRQQFAEHNNWEHRYEALNTHIVQKLYPKVSVILVVHNNCSYTQQCLHRLMQPGHYPNLEVIIVDNASRDQTSSYLRSLSNPLIKVITSTTNLGFAAGNTMGCEASTGEFIILLNNDTLVPDGSWISRLLRPFQEDASLAMTGPMSNHVGNDQALDHFIGDAVQGASPRWLSEFYERYRRRTRYTDLLGFFCVAIKRSVWERVGTLDPAFGLGMFEDDDYCERVRNAGYRLAIVEDAFVYHHGSATIKKLKNSVYNSLWNKNKAYYEQKWNKSWRLPKGPHSIFHMVDQPSEIASRIRQTGKHVVLVLGLTLWETNSRRWQQIVKGLTEDEDLLVIVYTHLYHGNLIVGTRKIGPQLYFTNRIDLFSEVLFDQVIYCGSPVVHAQIHSEQYWADPLSYHEQQLTSLQTRLPNLRILERIAVSQVVNDLRCSVDHVTK
;
A
#
# COMPACT_ATOMS: atom_id res chain seq x y z
N MET A 1 -42.64 -2.98 -14.61
CA MET A 1 -41.38 -3.34 -15.29
C MET A 1 -40.41 -2.20 -15.05
N GLN A 2 -39.68 -2.25 -13.93
CA GLN A 2 -38.50 -1.43 -13.70
C GLN A 2 -37.31 -2.24 -14.23
N THR A 3 -36.56 -1.64 -15.13
CA THR A 3 -35.37 -2.21 -15.75
C THR A 3 -34.36 -2.52 -14.67
N ALA A 4 -34.02 -3.80 -14.55
CA ALA A 4 -32.89 -4.28 -13.79
C ALA A 4 -31.63 -3.58 -14.30
N GLU A 5 -31.01 -2.76 -13.44
CA GLU A 5 -29.62 -2.38 -13.61
C GLU A 5 -28.82 -3.68 -13.69
N LYS A 6 -28.17 -3.88 -14.84
CA LYS A 6 -27.20 -4.95 -15.03
C LYS A 6 -26.13 -4.76 -13.96
N THR A 7 -26.04 -5.71 -13.04
CA THR A 7 -24.88 -5.87 -12.16
C THR A 7 -23.62 -5.86 -13.02
N GLU A 8 -22.78 -4.85 -12.82
CA GLU A 8 -21.46 -4.77 -13.43
C GLU A 8 -20.65 -6.05 -13.14
N PRO A 9 -19.81 -6.50 -14.09
CA PRO A 9 -18.97 -7.68 -13.89
C PRO A 9 -18.05 -7.48 -12.69
N ILE A 10 -17.82 -8.58 -11.95
CA ILE A 10 -17.03 -8.61 -10.72
C ILE A 10 -15.67 -7.92 -10.92
N SER A 11 -15.35 -6.95 -10.06
CA SER A 11 -14.11 -6.17 -10.11
C SER A 11 -12.88 -7.05 -10.01
N ALA A 12 -11.88 -6.79 -10.87
CA ALA A 12 -10.51 -7.25 -10.69
C ALA A 12 -10.03 -6.98 -9.26
N PRO A 13 -9.03 -7.71 -8.74
CA PRO A 13 -8.46 -7.38 -7.44
C PRO A 13 -7.84 -5.97 -7.47
N LEU A 14 -8.49 -5.03 -6.79
CA LEU A 14 -8.14 -3.62 -6.83
C LEU A 14 -7.13 -3.28 -5.74
N TYR A 15 -5.96 -2.81 -6.16
CA TYR A 15 -5.01 -2.05 -5.34
C TYR A 15 -4.84 -0.65 -5.94
N ASP A 16 -4.34 0.27 -5.14
CA ASP A 16 -4.11 1.65 -5.52
C ASP A 16 -2.68 1.83 -6.03
N ILE A 17 -2.51 2.68 -7.06
CA ILE A 17 -1.21 3.04 -7.62
C ILE A 17 -0.83 4.43 -7.13
N MET A 18 0.37 4.59 -6.56
CA MET A 18 1.05 5.88 -6.47
C MET A 18 2.17 5.86 -7.50
N ARG A 19 2.06 6.66 -8.57
CA ARG A 19 3.13 6.75 -9.57
C ARG A 19 4.03 7.93 -9.25
N PHE A 20 5.32 7.65 -9.14
CA PHE A 20 6.40 8.62 -8.96
C PHE A 20 7.12 8.78 -10.30
N PRO A 21 6.66 9.71 -11.15
CA PRO A 21 7.00 9.67 -12.55
C PRO A 21 8.33 10.36 -12.84
N VAL A 22 8.82 10.13 -14.05
CA VAL A 22 9.94 10.86 -14.65
C VAL A 22 9.47 12.16 -15.33
N ILE A 23 8.18 12.29 -15.68
CA ILE A 23 7.62 13.43 -16.41
C ILE A 23 6.22 13.79 -15.90
N ASP A 24 5.76 15.01 -16.16
CA ASP A 24 4.39 15.40 -15.81
C ASP A 24 3.34 14.78 -16.73
N TRP A 25 2.13 14.61 -16.19
CA TRP A 25 1.01 13.99 -16.91
C TRP A 25 0.73 14.60 -18.29
N GLN A 26 0.76 15.94 -18.38
CA GLN A 26 0.48 16.66 -19.62
C GLN A 26 1.70 16.75 -20.56
N PHE A 27 2.88 16.41 -20.07
CA PHE A 27 4.12 16.52 -20.81
C PHE A 27 4.42 15.21 -21.53
N ARG A 28 4.51 15.27 -22.86
CA ARG A 28 4.90 14.17 -23.76
C ARG A 28 4.29 12.81 -23.38
N TRP A 29 3.17 12.50 -24.00
CA TRP A 29 2.43 11.26 -23.75
C TRP A 29 3.25 10.01 -24.09
N GLN A 30 3.56 9.19 -23.09
CA GLN A 30 4.44 8.03 -23.20
C GLN A 30 3.98 6.89 -22.27
N ARG A 31 4.86 5.88 -22.08
CA ARG A 31 4.63 4.70 -21.25
C ARG A 31 4.04 5.02 -19.86
N PRO A 32 4.54 6.04 -19.11
CA PRO A 32 4.00 6.29 -17.77
C PRO A 32 2.50 6.58 -17.75
N GLN A 33 2.06 7.48 -18.61
CA GLN A 33 0.65 7.86 -18.72
C GLN A 33 -0.18 6.73 -19.31
N GLN A 34 0.33 6.06 -20.35
CA GLN A 34 -0.35 4.94 -21.00
C GLN A 34 -0.66 3.79 -20.02
N LEU A 35 0.33 3.33 -19.25
CA LEU A 35 0.09 2.28 -18.24
C LEU A 35 -0.84 2.77 -17.13
N SER A 36 -0.69 4.03 -16.68
CA SER A 36 -1.57 4.61 -15.67
C SER A 36 -3.03 4.67 -16.12
N GLU A 37 -3.31 5.01 -17.38
CA GLU A 37 -4.67 4.93 -17.93
C GLU A 37 -5.20 3.50 -17.97
N GLN A 38 -4.38 2.52 -18.37
CA GLN A 38 -4.79 1.12 -18.38
C GLN A 38 -5.15 0.61 -16.98
N PHE A 39 -4.34 0.93 -15.95
CA PHE A 39 -4.71 0.65 -14.56
C PHE A 39 -6.06 1.29 -14.19
N ALA A 40 -6.25 2.56 -14.54
CA ALA A 40 -7.45 3.31 -14.21
C ALA A 40 -8.72 2.76 -14.88
N GLN A 41 -8.61 2.37 -16.15
CA GLN A 41 -9.68 1.75 -16.95
C GLN A 41 -10.12 0.41 -16.36
N GLN A 42 -9.20 -0.31 -15.70
CA GLN A 42 -9.43 -1.62 -15.09
C GLN A 42 -9.92 -1.52 -13.64
N GLY A 43 -10.14 -0.29 -13.15
CA GLY A 43 -10.76 0.00 -11.87
C GLY A 43 -9.80 0.38 -10.75
N HIS A 44 -8.48 0.33 -10.97
CA HIS A 44 -7.50 0.79 -10.00
C HIS A 44 -7.58 2.31 -9.85
N ARG A 45 -7.33 2.84 -8.65
CA ARG A 45 -7.15 4.29 -8.47
C ARG A 45 -5.69 4.63 -8.67
N VAL A 46 -5.40 5.60 -9.54
CA VAL A 46 -4.05 6.02 -9.86
C VAL A 46 -3.82 7.44 -9.35
N PHE A 47 -2.87 7.58 -8.45
CA PHE A 47 -2.36 8.83 -7.91
C PHE A 47 -1.04 9.13 -8.60
N TYR A 48 -1.06 9.99 -9.61
CA TYR A 48 0.10 10.36 -10.40
C TYR A 48 0.73 11.61 -9.78
N VAL A 49 1.92 11.47 -9.21
CA VAL A 49 2.63 12.56 -8.55
C VAL A 49 3.11 13.57 -9.62
N THR A 50 2.93 14.86 -9.39
CA THR A 50 3.48 15.90 -10.29
C THR A 50 4.99 16.04 -10.09
N THR A 51 5.70 16.44 -11.14
CA THR A 51 7.15 16.72 -11.01
C THR A 51 7.40 18.03 -10.25
N GLU A 52 6.43 18.94 -10.24
CA GLU A 52 6.47 20.13 -9.38
C GLU A 52 6.06 19.81 -7.94
N MET A 53 6.75 20.42 -6.97
CA MET A 53 6.48 20.29 -5.53
C MET A 53 6.21 21.65 -4.89
N VAL A 54 5.35 21.66 -3.86
CA VAL A 54 5.11 22.85 -3.04
C VAL A 54 6.21 22.96 -1.98
N GLY A 55 7.12 23.91 -2.14
CA GLY A 55 8.10 24.26 -1.10
C GLY A 55 7.47 25.10 0.01
N LEU A 56 7.56 24.64 1.26
CA LEU A 56 6.97 25.35 2.40
C LEU A 56 7.88 26.45 2.97
N GLY A 57 9.19 26.39 2.74
CA GLY A 57 10.16 27.38 3.19
C GLY A 57 10.21 27.54 4.71
N LYS A 58 9.89 26.49 5.46
CA LYS A 58 9.78 26.50 6.91
C LYS A 58 10.44 25.27 7.50
N GLU A 59 11.35 25.49 8.44
CA GLU A 59 11.84 24.44 9.34
C GLU A 59 10.69 24.04 10.29
N GLU A 60 10.47 22.73 10.48
CA GLU A 60 9.51 22.14 11.44
C GLU A 60 8.00 22.30 11.14
N ALA A 61 7.56 22.26 9.88
CA ALA A 61 6.14 22.21 9.54
C ALA A 61 5.48 20.93 10.08
N SER A 62 4.27 21.02 10.64
CA SER A 62 3.57 19.84 11.14
C SER A 62 2.96 19.00 10.00
N LYS A 63 2.77 17.68 10.23
CA LYS A 63 2.04 16.78 9.31
C LYS A 63 0.70 17.37 8.84
N GLU A 64 0.01 18.11 9.69
CA GLU A 64 -1.31 18.68 9.38
C GLU A 64 -1.22 19.97 8.58
N GLU A 65 -0.16 20.76 8.76
CA GLU A 65 0.12 21.91 7.91
C GLU A 65 0.48 21.45 6.50
N ILE A 66 1.33 20.44 6.38
CA ILE A 66 1.69 19.80 5.11
C ILE A 66 0.45 19.24 4.42
N GLY A 67 -0.38 18.46 5.11
CA GLY A 67 -1.60 17.90 4.53
C GLY A 67 -2.59 18.95 4.00
N ARG A 68 -2.59 20.19 4.52
CA ARG A 68 -3.41 21.29 3.99
C ARG A 68 -2.89 21.86 2.67
N GLN A 69 -1.60 21.68 2.39
CA GLN A 69 -0.94 22.20 1.19
C GLN A 69 -0.86 21.17 0.06
N VAL A 70 -0.97 19.87 0.39
CA VAL A 70 -1.06 18.81 -0.61
C VAL A 70 -2.30 19.01 -1.49
N THR A 71 -2.07 19.10 -2.79
CA THR A 71 -3.15 19.21 -3.79
C THR A 71 -3.42 17.85 -4.42
N VAL A 72 -4.68 17.46 -4.48
CA VAL A 72 -5.13 16.24 -5.16
C VAL A 72 -6.26 16.59 -6.10
N LYS A 73 -6.03 16.49 -7.41
CA LYS A 73 -6.98 16.86 -8.46
C LYS A 73 -7.35 15.66 -9.30
N ASN A 74 -8.63 15.27 -9.30
CA ASN A 74 -9.12 14.26 -10.24
C ASN A 74 -9.11 14.86 -11.66
N ILE A 75 -8.44 14.19 -12.58
CA ILE A 75 -8.30 14.67 -13.98
C ILE A 75 -8.96 13.74 -14.99
N ASP A 76 -9.14 12.47 -14.62
CA ASP A 76 -9.84 11.48 -15.43
C ASP A 76 -10.48 10.40 -14.52
N ARG A 77 -11.26 9.49 -15.11
CA ARG A 77 -11.82 8.32 -14.43
C ARG A 77 -10.71 7.56 -13.73
N ASN A 78 -10.75 7.55 -12.40
CA ASN A 78 -9.77 6.90 -11.55
C ASN A 78 -8.32 7.42 -11.65
N VAL A 79 -8.08 8.63 -12.19
CA VAL A 79 -6.75 9.26 -12.20
C VAL A 79 -6.77 10.58 -11.42
N TRP A 80 -5.85 10.73 -10.47
CA TRP A 80 -5.65 11.93 -9.66
C TRP A 80 -4.22 12.43 -9.79
N LEU A 81 -4.05 13.71 -10.11
CA LEU A 81 -2.77 14.40 -9.97
C LEU A 81 -2.54 14.76 -8.51
N VAL A 82 -1.34 14.47 -8.01
CA VAL A 82 -0.93 14.72 -6.63
C VAL A 82 0.29 15.62 -6.62
N THR A 83 0.14 16.82 -6.08
CA THR A 83 1.26 17.73 -5.83
C THR A 83 1.65 17.62 -4.36
N LEU A 84 2.85 17.07 -4.12
CA LEU A 84 3.41 16.85 -2.79
C LEU A 84 4.09 18.12 -2.26
N CYS A 85 4.33 18.15 -0.95
CA CYS A 85 5.05 19.23 -0.30
C CYS A 85 6.46 18.77 0.08
N ALA A 86 7.43 19.66 -0.13
CA ALA A 86 8.83 19.51 0.28
C ALA A 86 9.24 20.74 1.12
N ASN A 87 10.43 20.70 1.73
CA ASN A 87 10.93 21.82 2.51
C ASN A 87 11.18 23.02 1.58
N GLN A 88 11.81 22.76 0.43
CA GLN A 88 11.96 23.68 -0.68
C GLN A 88 11.41 23.04 -1.98
N PRO A 89 11.08 23.83 -3.02
CA PRO A 89 10.80 23.25 -4.33
C PRO A 89 12.04 22.48 -4.84
N LEU A 90 11.85 21.26 -5.32
CA LEU A 90 12.94 20.39 -5.81
C LEU A 90 12.84 20.20 -7.32
N ASN A 91 13.99 20.24 -7.98
CA ASN A 91 14.18 19.79 -9.35
C ASN A 91 14.64 18.33 -9.36
N LEU A 92 13.80 17.45 -9.89
CA LEU A 92 13.99 15.99 -9.92
C LEU A 92 15.31 15.53 -10.58
N TYR A 93 15.90 16.36 -11.44
CA TYR A 93 17.10 16.00 -12.20
C TYR A 93 18.38 16.66 -11.69
N GLN A 94 18.27 17.61 -10.75
CA GLN A 94 19.40 18.45 -10.32
C GLN A 94 19.59 18.50 -8.81
N ASP A 95 18.52 18.31 -8.04
CA ASP A 95 18.55 18.44 -6.59
C ASP A 95 18.59 17.09 -5.89
N GLU A 96 19.11 17.09 -4.67
CA GLU A 96 19.07 15.95 -3.75
C GLU A 96 18.10 16.24 -2.60
N MET A 97 17.34 15.22 -2.16
CA MET A 97 16.43 15.37 -1.02
C MET A 97 17.20 15.37 0.30
N ASP A 98 16.95 16.37 1.16
CA ASP A 98 17.39 16.33 2.54
C ASP A 98 16.42 15.54 3.46
N LEU A 99 16.77 15.38 4.74
CA LEU A 99 15.94 14.65 5.70
C LEU A 99 14.57 15.32 5.95
N TRP A 100 14.47 16.64 5.81
CA TRP A 100 13.22 17.38 5.94
C TRP A 100 12.33 17.18 4.72
N ASP A 101 12.91 17.22 3.52
CA ASP A 101 12.22 16.93 2.26
C ASP A 101 11.60 15.54 2.31
N ILE A 102 12.38 14.51 2.67
CA ILE A 102 11.90 13.13 2.80
C ILE A 102 10.73 13.06 3.78
N GLN A 103 10.85 13.73 4.94
CA GLN A 103 9.80 13.72 5.95
C GLN A 103 8.52 14.43 5.48
N TYR A 104 8.64 15.56 4.78
CA TYR A 104 7.50 16.34 4.28
C TYR A 104 6.79 15.61 3.14
N LEU A 105 7.55 14.99 2.24
CA LEU A 105 7.03 14.15 1.16
C LEU A 105 6.33 12.91 1.74
N LYS A 106 6.92 12.25 2.74
CA LYS A 106 6.30 11.11 3.44
C LYS A 106 4.96 11.52 4.06
N TRP A 107 4.92 12.64 4.79
CA TRP A 107 3.67 13.13 5.38
C TRP A 107 2.64 13.57 4.33
N SER A 108 3.09 14.05 3.17
CA SER A 108 2.22 14.35 2.04
C SER A 108 1.54 13.09 1.51
N VAL A 109 2.32 12.01 1.30
CA VAL A 109 1.78 10.71 0.85
C VAL A 109 0.87 10.10 1.91
N GLU A 110 1.23 10.18 3.19
CA GLU A 110 0.37 9.72 4.29
C GLU A 110 -0.97 10.46 4.32
N TYR A 111 -0.97 11.77 4.07
CA TYR A 111 -2.22 12.53 3.96
C TYR A 111 -3.10 12.03 2.81
N VAL A 112 -2.52 11.75 1.63
CA VAL A 112 -3.27 11.17 0.51
C VAL A 112 -3.81 9.79 0.89
N ARG A 113 -2.99 8.95 1.54
CA ARG A 113 -3.39 7.64 2.02
C ARG A 113 -4.59 7.72 2.97
N ASP A 114 -4.52 8.58 3.98
CA ASP A 114 -5.55 8.73 5.00
C ASP A 114 -6.84 9.31 4.40
N LYS A 115 -6.71 10.28 3.48
CA LYS A 115 -7.84 10.95 2.83
C LYS A 115 -8.62 10.02 1.90
N PHE A 116 -7.94 9.10 1.21
CA PHE A 116 -8.56 8.21 0.22
C PHE A 116 -8.71 6.77 0.71
N GLY A 117 -8.21 6.43 1.90
CA GLY A 117 -8.21 5.07 2.42
C GLY A 117 -7.42 4.11 1.52
N LEU A 118 -6.15 4.41 1.28
CA LEU A 118 -5.28 3.56 0.44
C LEU A 118 -4.69 2.42 1.30
N PHE A 119 -5.31 1.24 1.26
CA PHE A 119 -4.92 0.09 2.10
C PHE A 119 -3.94 -0.86 1.42
N GLN A 120 -4.01 -0.95 0.09
CA GLN A 120 -3.15 -1.78 -0.74
C GLN A 120 -2.49 -0.85 -1.75
N LEU A 121 -1.29 -0.36 -1.43
CA LEU A 121 -0.61 0.66 -2.23
C LEU A 121 0.58 0.06 -2.97
N VAL A 122 0.62 0.25 -4.28
CA VAL A 122 1.79 -0.05 -5.12
C VAL A 122 2.38 1.26 -5.61
N SER A 123 3.63 1.51 -5.27
CA SER A 123 4.41 2.65 -5.73
C SER A 123 5.17 2.27 -6.99
N ILE A 124 4.75 2.81 -8.14
CA ILE A 124 5.48 2.64 -9.41
C ILE A 124 6.43 3.83 -9.54
N VAL A 125 7.72 3.54 -9.56
CA VAL A 125 8.80 4.52 -9.60
C VAL A 125 9.41 4.50 -10.99
N ASP A 126 9.48 5.68 -11.61
CA ASP A 126 10.01 5.84 -12.97
C ASP A 126 11.40 6.50 -12.97
N LEU A 127 11.75 7.24 -11.90
CA LEU A 127 12.99 8.01 -11.79
C LEU A 127 13.70 7.74 -10.45
N PRO A 128 15.02 7.44 -10.46
CA PRO A 128 15.80 7.16 -9.24
C PRO A 128 15.79 8.27 -8.19
N PHE A 129 15.55 9.52 -8.56
CA PHE A 129 15.39 10.64 -7.63
C PHE A 129 14.40 10.34 -6.48
N TRP A 130 13.38 9.52 -6.74
CA TRP A 130 12.35 9.19 -5.75
C TRP A 130 12.79 8.12 -4.72
N THR A 131 13.95 7.49 -4.90
CA THR A 131 14.44 6.39 -4.03
C THR A 131 14.44 6.75 -2.54
N PRO A 132 14.95 7.91 -2.09
CA PRO A 132 14.96 8.24 -0.66
C PRO A 132 13.56 8.33 -0.05
N LEU A 133 12.57 8.79 -0.81
CA LEU A 133 11.18 8.85 -0.36
C LEU A 133 10.55 7.46 -0.26
N VAL A 134 10.59 6.69 -1.36
CA VAL A 134 9.88 5.41 -1.41
C VAL A 134 10.46 4.39 -0.46
N THR A 135 11.76 4.41 -0.20
CA THR A 135 12.40 3.52 0.80
C THR A 135 12.11 3.92 2.24
N ALA A 136 11.78 5.20 2.50
CA ALA A 136 11.40 5.70 3.82
C ALA A 136 9.90 5.53 4.14
N MET A 137 9.08 5.20 3.14
CA MET A 137 7.65 4.94 3.30
C MET A 137 7.40 3.56 3.92
N ASP A 138 6.22 3.38 4.53
CA ASP A 138 5.77 2.09 5.07
C ASP A 138 4.43 1.70 4.44
N GLN A 139 4.13 0.39 4.46
CA GLN A 139 2.83 -0.17 4.04
C GLN A 139 2.48 0.11 2.57
N HIS A 140 3.46 -0.09 1.71
CA HIS A 140 3.32 -0.06 0.26
C HIS A 140 4.28 -1.08 -0.35
N HIS A 141 4.08 -1.40 -1.61
CA HIS A 141 5.05 -2.14 -2.40
C HIS A 141 5.81 -1.22 -3.37
N ILE A 142 7.06 -1.53 -3.64
CA ILE A 142 7.90 -0.76 -4.57
C ILE A 142 8.06 -1.52 -5.88
N VAL A 143 7.64 -0.90 -6.99
CA VAL A 143 7.86 -1.36 -8.35
C VAL A 143 8.74 -0.33 -9.07
N TYR A 144 9.90 -0.74 -9.57
CA TYR A 144 10.73 0.13 -10.42
C TYR A 144 10.43 -0.16 -11.90
N ASP A 145 9.86 0.80 -12.63
CA ASP A 145 9.69 0.74 -14.10
C ASP A 145 10.96 1.33 -14.75
N CYS A 146 12.00 0.50 -14.85
CA CYS A 146 13.28 0.83 -15.46
C CYS A 146 13.13 0.92 -16.99
N MET A 147 12.88 2.15 -17.45
CA MET A 147 12.59 2.44 -18.86
C MET A 147 13.84 2.64 -19.70
N ASP A 148 14.88 3.24 -19.10
CA ASP A 148 16.09 3.67 -19.78
C ASP A 148 17.32 3.32 -18.92
N HIS A 149 18.49 3.33 -19.55
CA HIS A 149 19.75 3.13 -18.84
C HIS A 149 20.28 4.48 -18.33
N HIS A 150 20.09 4.78 -17.04
CA HIS A 150 20.39 6.12 -16.50
C HIS A 150 21.86 6.53 -16.65
N ALA A 151 22.80 5.58 -16.60
CA ALA A 151 24.22 5.84 -16.83
C ALA A 151 24.54 6.33 -18.26
N GLY A 152 23.63 6.08 -19.22
CA GLY A 152 23.78 6.52 -20.60
C GLY A 152 23.40 7.99 -20.85
N PHE A 153 22.77 8.68 -19.89
CA PHE A 153 22.43 10.10 -20.04
C PHE A 153 23.58 11.01 -19.61
N SER A 154 23.90 11.97 -20.45
CA SER A 154 24.95 12.98 -20.19
C SER A 154 24.61 13.95 -19.04
N THR A 155 23.34 14.00 -18.61
CA THR A 155 22.83 14.90 -17.57
C THR A 155 22.77 14.29 -16.17
N ASN A 156 22.94 12.96 -16.04
CA ASN A 156 22.81 12.28 -14.74
C ASN A 156 24.16 12.29 -14.00
N ASP A 157 24.11 12.60 -12.71
CA ASP A 157 25.28 12.59 -11.84
C ASP A 157 25.45 11.25 -11.10
N GLN A 158 26.51 11.15 -10.29
CA GLN A 158 26.80 9.94 -9.51
C GLN A 158 25.75 9.65 -8.43
N THR A 159 25.07 10.67 -7.92
CA THR A 159 24.03 10.49 -6.91
C THR A 159 22.83 9.77 -7.50
N MET A 160 22.37 10.17 -8.70
CA MET A 160 21.26 9.50 -9.38
C MET A 160 21.58 8.03 -9.68
N LEU A 161 22.82 7.71 -10.08
CA LEU A 161 23.24 6.33 -10.33
C LEU A 161 23.28 5.48 -9.05
N HIS A 162 23.72 6.06 -7.94
CA HIS A 162 23.68 5.38 -6.65
C HIS A 162 22.23 5.10 -6.18
N GLN A 163 21.35 6.09 -6.36
CA GLN A 163 19.93 5.95 -6.05
C GLN A 163 19.25 4.89 -6.94
N GLU A 164 19.68 4.74 -8.20
CA GLU A 164 19.17 3.70 -9.08
C GLU A 164 19.59 2.30 -8.61
N GLU A 165 20.88 2.13 -8.26
CA GLU A 165 21.35 0.86 -7.71
C GLU A 165 20.60 0.47 -6.43
N GLN A 166 20.38 1.45 -5.54
CA GLN A 166 19.57 1.24 -4.35
C GLN A 166 18.14 0.85 -4.72
N LEU A 167 17.50 1.56 -5.66
CA LEU A 167 16.13 1.27 -6.10
C LEU A 167 16.00 -0.14 -6.68
N LEU A 168 16.97 -0.57 -7.48
CA LEU A 168 17.01 -1.93 -8.01
C LEU A 168 17.01 -2.97 -6.89
N ARG A 169 17.77 -2.75 -5.82
CA ARG A 169 17.88 -3.70 -4.70
C ARG A 169 16.65 -3.71 -3.80
N GLU A 170 16.06 -2.54 -3.56
CA GLU A 170 14.93 -2.35 -2.63
C GLU A 170 13.56 -2.61 -3.25
N ALA A 171 13.43 -2.48 -4.59
CA ALA A 171 12.17 -2.79 -5.27
C ALA A 171 11.79 -4.27 -5.10
N GLU A 172 10.51 -4.56 -4.88
CA GLU A 172 10.02 -5.94 -4.83
C GLU A 172 9.76 -6.51 -6.24
N LEU A 173 9.62 -5.62 -7.22
CA LEU A 173 9.51 -5.91 -8.64
C LEU A 173 10.24 -4.86 -9.46
N VAL A 174 11.14 -5.31 -10.34
CA VAL A 174 11.77 -4.45 -11.36
C VAL A 174 11.18 -4.82 -12.71
N VAL A 175 10.71 -3.83 -13.46
CA VAL A 175 10.18 -3.96 -14.80
C VAL A 175 11.16 -3.30 -15.75
N THR A 176 11.60 -3.99 -16.79
CA THR A 176 12.52 -3.45 -17.78
C THR A 176 11.87 -3.41 -19.16
N THR A 177 12.22 -2.41 -19.96
CA THR A 177 11.64 -2.22 -21.30
C THR A 177 12.42 -2.94 -22.40
N SER A 178 13.66 -3.37 -22.13
CA SER A 178 14.52 -4.06 -23.11
C SER A 178 15.29 -5.24 -22.50
N GLN A 179 15.74 -6.15 -23.36
CA GLN A 179 16.55 -7.29 -22.94
C GLN A 179 17.88 -6.84 -22.29
N HIS A 180 18.48 -5.77 -22.81
CA HIS A 180 19.71 -5.21 -22.24
C HIS A 180 19.50 -4.76 -20.80
N LEU A 181 18.42 -4.01 -20.53
CA LEU A 181 18.06 -3.58 -19.18
C LEU A 181 17.72 -4.78 -18.28
N TYR A 182 17.04 -5.79 -18.81
CA TYR A 182 16.77 -7.03 -18.06
C TYR A 182 18.07 -7.71 -17.61
N ASP A 183 19.00 -7.93 -18.53
CA ASP A 183 20.27 -8.62 -18.25
C ASP A 183 21.12 -7.82 -17.26
N TRP A 184 21.02 -6.49 -17.29
CA TRP A 184 21.69 -5.58 -16.38
C TRP A 184 21.05 -5.52 -14.98
N ALA A 185 19.71 -5.49 -14.89
CA ALA A 185 18.98 -5.35 -13.64
C ALA A 185 18.80 -6.67 -12.86
N ALA A 186 18.67 -7.80 -13.57
CA ALA A 186 18.44 -9.12 -12.95
C ALA A 186 19.50 -9.56 -11.91
N PRO A 187 20.80 -9.23 -12.07
CA PRO A 187 21.80 -9.45 -11.02
C PRO A 187 21.57 -8.68 -9.72
N TYR A 188 20.93 -7.50 -9.79
CA TYR A 188 20.58 -6.71 -8.60
C TYR A 188 19.28 -7.21 -7.98
N ASN A 189 18.32 -7.64 -8.81
CA ASN A 189 16.99 -8.05 -8.37
C ASN A 189 16.49 -9.31 -9.08
N PRO A 190 16.32 -10.45 -8.37
CA PRO A 190 15.84 -11.70 -8.98
C PRO A 190 14.36 -11.63 -9.40
N SER A 191 13.61 -10.62 -8.95
CA SER A 191 12.24 -10.38 -9.35
C SER A 191 12.09 -9.56 -10.63
N THR A 192 13.18 -9.25 -11.33
CA THR A 192 13.16 -8.51 -12.61
C THR A 192 12.33 -9.22 -13.69
N VAL A 193 11.51 -8.45 -14.43
CA VAL A 193 10.69 -8.93 -15.55
C VAL A 193 10.83 -8.01 -16.75
N LEU A 194 10.72 -8.58 -17.96
CA LEU A 194 10.80 -7.84 -19.22
C LEU A 194 9.39 -7.50 -19.74
N ILE A 195 9.02 -6.22 -19.74
CA ILE A 195 7.77 -5.70 -20.29
C ILE A 195 8.10 -4.54 -21.23
N ARG A 196 8.23 -4.87 -22.51
CA ARG A 196 8.53 -3.93 -23.60
C ARG A 196 7.47 -2.83 -23.71
N ASN A 197 7.81 -1.77 -24.44
CA ASN A 197 6.85 -0.77 -24.87
C ASN A 197 5.83 -1.36 -25.86
N ALA A 198 4.85 -0.52 -26.19
CA ALA A 198 3.68 -0.87 -26.96
C ALA A 198 3.13 0.35 -27.69
N ALA A 199 2.07 0.14 -28.48
CA ALA A 199 1.32 1.21 -29.13
C ALA A 199 -0.07 1.40 -28.53
N ASP A 200 -0.56 2.64 -28.60
CA ASP A 200 -1.99 2.91 -28.59
C ASP A 200 -2.53 2.65 -30.00
N THR A 201 -2.92 1.40 -30.25
CA THR A 201 -3.30 0.97 -31.61
C THR A 201 -4.57 1.66 -32.09
N VAL A 202 -5.52 1.95 -31.19
CA VAL A 202 -6.76 2.64 -31.54
C VAL A 202 -6.48 4.09 -31.96
N HIS A 203 -5.52 4.75 -31.32
CA HIS A 203 -5.11 6.11 -31.65
C HIS A 203 -4.38 6.20 -33.00
N PHE A 204 -3.36 5.37 -33.23
CA PHE A 204 -2.49 5.49 -34.40
C PHE A 204 -3.01 4.78 -35.66
N SER A 205 -3.85 3.74 -35.54
CA SER A 205 -4.36 3.02 -36.71
C SER A 205 -5.40 3.80 -37.50
N LYS A 206 -6.07 4.78 -36.88
CA LYS A 206 -7.13 5.56 -37.51
C LYS A 206 -6.55 6.66 -38.41
N PRO A 207 -6.88 6.68 -39.71
CA PRO A 207 -6.50 7.80 -40.56
C PRO A 207 -7.22 9.08 -40.10
N PRO A 208 -6.59 10.26 -40.29
CA PRO A 208 -7.22 11.54 -39.97
C PRO A 208 -8.51 11.73 -40.78
N ASN A 209 -9.49 12.42 -40.20
CA ASN A 209 -10.69 12.81 -40.93
C ASN A 209 -10.34 13.82 -42.04
N ASP A 210 -11.04 13.76 -43.17
CA ASP A 210 -10.85 14.71 -44.30
C ASP A 210 -11.04 16.19 -43.91
N ASN A 211 -11.64 16.47 -42.74
CA ASN A 211 -11.92 17.80 -42.23
C ASN A 211 -10.84 18.37 -41.27
N GLU A 212 -9.73 17.66 -41.04
CA GLU A 212 -8.59 18.14 -40.24
C GLU A 212 -7.38 18.42 -41.17
N PRO A 213 -7.37 19.57 -41.88
CA PRO A 213 -6.27 19.89 -42.78
C PRO A 213 -4.96 20.14 -42.01
N LEU A 214 -3.92 19.41 -42.39
CA LEU A 214 -2.54 19.66 -41.96
C LEU A 214 -1.93 20.74 -42.84
N PHE A 215 -2.23 22.01 -42.54
CA PHE A 215 -1.76 23.16 -43.33
C PHE A 215 -0.24 23.19 -43.52
N GLU A 216 0.52 22.72 -42.52
CA GLU A 216 1.98 22.64 -42.59
C GLU A 216 2.49 21.63 -43.61
N LEU A 217 1.66 20.67 -44.02
CA LEU A 217 1.98 19.68 -45.05
C LEU A 217 1.24 19.91 -46.38
N GLU A 218 0.50 21.01 -46.53
CA GLU A 218 -0.17 21.35 -47.78
C GLU A 218 0.83 21.82 -48.84
N GLY A 219 0.74 21.25 -50.04
CA GLY A 219 1.60 21.63 -51.17
C GLY A 219 3.04 21.12 -51.07
N ILE A 220 3.35 20.24 -50.12
CA ILE A 220 4.66 19.59 -50.01
C ILE A 220 4.85 18.56 -51.12
N ASP A 221 6.03 18.57 -51.74
CA ASP A 221 6.47 17.58 -52.70
C ASP A 221 6.69 16.21 -52.04
N GLN A 222 6.11 15.17 -52.63
CA GLN A 222 6.27 13.78 -52.19
C GLN A 222 7.52 13.15 -52.83
N PRO A 223 8.16 12.19 -52.13
CA PRO A 223 7.72 11.52 -50.90
C PRO A 223 8.05 12.26 -49.60
N ILE A 224 7.20 12.06 -48.58
CA ILE A 224 7.39 12.52 -47.20
C ILE A 224 7.99 11.39 -46.37
N ILE A 225 9.17 11.65 -45.83
CA ILE A 225 9.92 10.77 -44.93
C ILE A 225 9.91 11.39 -43.54
N GLY A 226 9.34 10.69 -42.57
CA GLY A 226 8.95 11.32 -41.32
C GLY A 226 9.60 10.73 -40.08
N TYR A 227 9.79 11.57 -39.08
CA TYR A 227 10.11 11.18 -37.71
C TYR A 227 9.35 12.08 -36.74
N TYR A 228 8.86 11.50 -35.65
CA TYR A 228 8.46 12.29 -34.49
C TYR A 228 9.00 11.72 -33.18
N GLY A 229 9.33 12.61 -32.24
CA GLY A 229 9.95 12.27 -30.97
C GLY A 229 10.93 13.35 -30.52
N ALA A 230 11.54 13.19 -29.36
CA ALA A 230 12.60 14.10 -28.95
C ALA A 230 13.78 14.01 -29.95
N ILE A 231 14.31 15.14 -30.37
CA ILE A 231 15.47 15.21 -31.26
C ILE A 231 16.62 15.70 -30.37
N SER A 232 17.45 14.76 -29.93
CA SER A 232 18.50 15.03 -28.92
C SER A 232 19.84 14.42 -29.35
N ASP A 233 20.79 14.33 -28.43
CA ASP A 233 22.14 13.81 -28.65
C ASP A 233 22.21 12.37 -29.20
N TRP A 234 21.14 11.59 -29.06
CA TRP A 234 21.00 10.25 -29.63
C TRP A 234 20.36 10.21 -31.03
N PHE A 235 19.88 11.33 -31.56
CA PHE A 235 19.28 11.43 -32.90
C PHE A 235 20.35 11.78 -33.94
N ASP A 236 20.43 11.01 -35.04
CA ASP A 236 21.47 11.17 -36.06
C ASP A 236 21.10 12.27 -37.08
N ILE A 237 21.36 13.53 -36.71
CA ILE A 237 21.16 14.68 -37.61
C ILE A 237 22.06 14.60 -38.84
N GLN A 238 23.29 14.09 -38.70
CA GLN A 238 24.24 14.00 -39.82
C GLN A 238 23.76 13.04 -40.90
N LEU A 239 23.12 11.94 -40.49
CA LEU A 239 22.43 11.03 -41.41
C LEU A 239 21.31 11.74 -42.16
N ILE A 240 20.47 12.51 -41.46
CA ILE A 240 19.39 13.27 -42.12
C ILE A 240 19.95 14.31 -43.09
N GLU A 241 20.97 15.07 -42.70
CA GLU A 241 21.64 16.03 -43.57
C GLU A 241 22.17 15.36 -44.84
N SER A 242 22.84 14.22 -44.69
CA SER A 242 23.39 13.46 -45.82
C SER A 242 22.28 13.01 -46.77
N LEU A 243 21.20 12.42 -46.25
CA LEU A 243 20.08 11.94 -47.07
C LEU A 243 19.38 13.11 -47.78
N ALA A 244 19.10 14.21 -47.07
CA ALA A 244 18.42 15.38 -47.63
C ALA A 244 19.23 16.06 -48.75
N ARG A 245 20.56 16.11 -48.64
CA ARG A 245 21.44 16.64 -49.70
C ARG A 245 21.52 15.73 -50.93
N HIS A 246 21.52 14.41 -50.75
CA HIS A 246 21.57 13.47 -51.87
C HIS A 246 20.22 13.33 -52.59
N ARG A 247 19.10 13.48 -51.85
CA ARG A 247 17.72 13.35 -52.36
C ARG A 247 16.92 14.65 -52.20
N PRO A 248 17.21 15.69 -53.01
CA PRO A 248 16.46 16.94 -52.97
C PRO A 248 14.99 16.79 -53.41
N ASP A 249 14.63 15.65 -54.00
CA ASP A 249 13.27 15.25 -54.38
C ASP A 249 12.46 14.64 -53.23
N TRP A 250 13.08 14.35 -52.08
CA TRP A 250 12.40 13.84 -50.89
C TRP A 250 12.24 14.93 -49.85
N THR A 251 11.09 14.97 -49.18
CA THR A 251 10.84 15.90 -48.08
C THR A 251 10.95 15.19 -46.73
N PHE A 252 11.87 15.64 -45.87
CA PHE A 252 12.05 15.14 -44.51
C PHE A 252 11.23 15.96 -43.53
N VAL A 253 10.29 15.34 -42.81
CA VAL A 253 9.44 16.00 -41.81
C VAL A 253 9.85 15.51 -40.42
N LEU A 254 10.42 16.40 -39.61
CA LEU A 254 10.89 16.11 -38.26
C LEU A 254 10.05 16.88 -37.23
N ILE A 255 9.42 16.15 -36.32
CA ILE A 255 8.48 16.68 -35.34
C ILE A 255 8.99 16.39 -33.93
N GLY A 256 9.33 17.44 -33.19
CA GLY A 256 9.76 17.33 -31.80
C GLY A 256 10.67 18.47 -31.35
N HIS A 257 11.00 18.45 -30.07
CA HIS A 257 11.94 19.42 -29.49
C HIS A 257 13.38 19.02 -29.81
N THR A 258 14.20 19.99 -30.16
CA THR A 258 15.60 19.82 -30.59
C THR A 258 16.61 20.02 -29.45
N PHE A 259 16.22 19.75 -28.20
CA PHE A 259 17.09 20.03 -27.05
C PHE A 259 18.29 19.08 -27.01
N GLY A 260 19.49 19.64 -26.91
CA GLY A 260 20.74 18.86 -26.85
C GLY A 260 21.23 18.34 -28.21
N CYS A 261 20.63 18.77 -29.32
CA CYS A 261 21.02 18.37 -30.67
C CYS A 261 21.42 19.60 -31.49
N ASP A 262 22.51 19.53 -32.25
CA ASP A 262 22.89 20.57 -33.20
C ASP A 262 22.18 20.35 -34.54
N THR A 263 21.22 21.22 -34.87
CA THR A 263 20.41 21.17 -36.09
C THR A 263 20.91 22.06 -37.21
N SER A 264 22.02 22.78 -37.01
CA SER A 264 22.49 23.81 -37.95
C SER A 264 22.76 23.29 -39.37
N GLY A 265 23.15 22.02 -39.52
CA GLY A 265 23.40 21.39 -40.82
C GLY A 265 22.17 21.17 -41.70
N ILE A 266 20.96 21.15 -41.12
CA ILE A 266 19.71 20.85 -41.82
C ILE A 266 18.74 22.03 -41.91
N GLU A 267 18.93 23.10 -41.13
CA GLU A 267 18.01 24.25 -41.06
C GLU A 267 17.84 25.00 -42.38
N ASP A 268 18.90 25.08 -43.20
CA ASP A 268 18.89 25.79 -44.49
C ASP A 268 18.46 24.89 -45.68
N LEU A 269 18.18 23.60 -45.44
CA LEU A 269 17.79 22.66 -46.49
C LEU A 269 16.30 22.82 -46.82
N SER A 270 15.98 23.17 -48.07
CA SER A 270 14.60 23.43 -48.51
C SER A 270 13.68 22.21 -48.45
N ASN A 271 14.25 21.00 -48.35
CA ASN A 271 13.54 19.74 -48.28
C ASN A 271 13.57 19.10 -46.88
N VAL A 272 13.93 19.87 -45.83
CA VAL A 272 13.82 19.46 -44.43
C VAL A 272 12.90 20.42 -43.68
N LEU A 273 11.90 19.88 -42.99
CA LEU A 273 10.94 20.64 -42.21
C LEU A 273 11.04 20.28 -40.74
N LEU A 274 11.48 21.25 -39.92
CA LEU A 274 11.48 21.19 -38.47
C LEU A 274 10.18 21.81 -37.94
N LEU A 275 9.20 20.99 -37.56
CA LEU A 275 7.87 21.46 -37.17
C LEU A 275 7.70 21.74 -35.67
N GLY A 276 8.74 21.48 -34.88
CA GLY A 276 8.69 21.59 -33.42
C GLY A 276 7.81 20.52 -32.76
N GLU A 277 7.52 20.68 -31.47
CA GLU A 277 6.64 19.76 -30.74
C GLU A 277 5.19 19.90 -31.17
N LYS A 278 4.50 18.76 -31.28
CA LYS A 278 3.07 18.69 -31.56
C LYS A 278 2.33 17.95 -30.44
N PRO A 279 1.07 18.34 -30.12
CA PRO A 279 0.24 17.60 -29.20
C PRO A 279 0.07 16.13 -29.60
N TYR A 280 0.05 15.22 -28.62
CA TYR A 280 -0.04 13.78 -28.88
C TYR A 280 -1.24 13.38 -29.76
N HIS A 281 -2.37 14.07 -29.59
CA HIS A 281 -3.59 13.78 -30.35
C HIS A 281 -3.48 14.14 -31.84
N GLU A 282 -2.55 15.01 -32.23
CA GLU A 282 -2.33 15.41 -33.63
C GLU A 282 -1.36 14.48 -34.37
N LEU A 283 -0.51 13.72 -33.65
CA LEU A 283 0.55 12.90 -34.25
C LEU A 283 0.06 11.87 -35.28
N PRO A 284 -1.10 11.18 -35.11
CA PRO A 284 -1.60 10.27 -36.13
C PRO A 284 -1.80 10.96 -37.49
N ALA A 285 -2.26 12.21 -37.50
CA ALA A 285 -2.50 12.93 -38.74
C ALA A 285 -1.21 13.09 -39.56
N TYR A 286 -0.10 13.47 -38.90
CA TYR A 286 1.22 13.54 -39.55
C TYR A 286 1.72 12.15 -39.96
N LEU A 287 1.61 11.15 -39.06
CA LEU A 287 2.05 9.79 -39.34
C LEU A 287 1.38 9.21 -40.59
N HIS A 288 0.08 9.43 -40.77
CA HIS A 288 -0.67 8.98 -41.93
C HIS A 288 -0.22 9.65 -43.23
N ARG A 289 0.42 10.83 -43.17
CA ARG A 289 1.06 11.49 -44.33
C ARG A 289 2.45 10.96 -44.65
N PHE A 290 3.14 10.32 -43.73
CA PHE A 290 4.46 9.73 -44.00
C PHE A 290 4.32 8.57 -45.00
N GLN A 291 5.16 8.55 -46.03
CA GLN A 291 5.33 7.37 -46.88
C GLN A 291 6.30 6.39 -46.20
N VAL A 292 7.36 6.89 -45.56
CA VAL A 292 8.32 6.11 -44.79
C VAL A 292 8.55 6.78 -43.44
N ALA A 293 8.57 6.01 -42.36
CA ALA A 293 8.90 6.50 -41.02
C ALA A 293 10.31 6.07 -40.61
N LEU A 294 11.08 6.97 -40.00
CA LEU A 294 12.47 6.72 -39.63
C LEU A 294 12.65 6.48 -38.13
N ILE A 295 13.68 5.71 -37.77
CA ILE A 295 14.27 5.66 -36.42
C ILE A 295 15.80 5.80 -36.55
N PRO A 296 16.30 7.02 -36.81
CA PRO A 296 17.70 7.29 -37.15
C PRO A 296 18.53 7.55 -35.89
N PHE A 297 18.71 6.53 -35.05
CA PHE A 297 19.39 6.70 -33.76
C PHE A 297 20.88 6.40 -33.87
N ILE A 298 21.69 7.16 -33.16
CA ILE A 298 23.14 6.92 -32.98
C ILE A 298 23.30 5.73 -32.04
N LYS A 299 24.12 4.74 -32.40
CA LYS A 299 24.40 3.58 -31.54
C LYS A 299 25.32 3.99 -30.38
N ASN A 300 24.79 4.04 -29.18
CA ASN A 300 25.52 4.28 -27.93
C ASN A 300 24.91 3.41 -26.80
N GLU A 301 25.40 3.53 -25.57
CA GLU A 301 24.89 2.72 -24.44
C GLU A 301 23.39 2.93 -24.21
N LEU A 302 22.91 4.17 -24.29
CA LEU A 302 21.49 4.52 -24.14
C LEU A 302 20.62 3.86 -25.22
N THR A 303 20.97 4.01 -26.50
CA THR A 303 20.16 3.49 -27.61
C THR A 303 20.26 1.97 -27.76
N GLN A 304 21.34 1.34 -27.28
CA GLN A 304 21.43 -0.12 -27.17
C GLN A 304 20.43 -0.68 -26.15
N ALA A 305 20.14 0.07 -25.09
CA ALA A 305 19.15 -0.28 -24.09
C ALA A 305 17.72 0.15 -24.47
N THR A 306 17.53 0.89 -25.55
CA THR A 306 16.24 1.48 -25.91
C THR A 306 15.33 0.46 -26.60
N ASN A 307 14.08 0.36 -26.13
CA ASN A 307 12.96 -0.26 -26.85
C ASN A 307 12.05 0.85 -27.43
N PRO A 308 12.20 1.25 -28.71
CA PRO A 308 11.59 2.48 -29.21
C PRO A 308 10.06 2.40 -29.27
N VAL A 309 9.35 3.27 -28.55
CA VAL A 309 7.87 3.37 -28.61
C VAL A 309 7.40 3.61 -30.05
N LYS A 310 8.13 4.46 -30.79
CA LYS A 310 7.79 4.92 -32.15
C LYS A 310 7.69 3.76 -33.13
N LEU A 311 8.49 2.71 -32.93
CA LEU A 311 8.41 1.49 -33.71
C LEU A 311 6.99 0.92 -33.68
N TYR A 312 6.42 0.75 -32.48
CA TYR A 312 5.08 0.19 -32.34
C TYR A 312 4.00 1.12 -32.91
N GLU A 313 4.13 2.43 -32.71
CA GLU A 313 3.17 3.42 -33.20
C GLU A 313 3.14 3.47 -34.73
N TYR A 314 4.31 3.45 -35.38
CA TYR A 314 4.43 3.39 -36.84
C TYR A 314 3.83 2.10 -37.40
N LEU A 315 4.09 0.96 -36.75
CA LEU A 315 3.52 -0.33 -37.12
C LEU A 315 2.00 -0.37 -36.92
N ALA A 316 1.46 0.30 -35.90
CA ALA A 316 0.01 0.45 -35.68
C ALA A 316 -0.68 1.22 -36.81
N ALA A 317 0.00 2.22 -37.39
CA ALA A 317 -0.45 2.90 -38.61
C ALA A 317 -0.15 2.13 -39.90
N GLY A 318 0.53 0.98 -39.81
CA GLY A 318 0.91 0.14 -40.95
C GLY A 318 2.07 0.69 -41.80
N LYS A 319 2.82 1.67 -41.27
CA LYS A 319 3.86 2.40 -42.02
C LYS A 319 5.11 1.56 -42.22
N ALA A 320 5.75 1.74 -43.39
CA ALA A 320 7.09 1.22 -43.60
C ALA A 320 8.07 1.97 -42.69
N VAL A 321 8.92 1.21 -41.99
CA VAL A 321 9.87 1.76 -41.02
C VAL A 321 11.29 1.41 -41.44
N VAL A 322 12.15 2.43 -41.52
CA VAL A 322 13.60 2.27 -41.70
C VAL A 322 14.29 2.71 -40.41
N SER A 323 15.04 1.81 -39.80
CA SER A 323 15.63 2.02 -38.48
C SER A 323 17.11 1.68 -38.45
N THR A 324 17.84 2.35 -37.56
CA THR A 324 19.18 1.92 -37.18
C THR A 324 19.07 0.55 -36.53
N GLU A 325 20.09 -0.28 -36.73
CA GLU A 325 20.15 -1.62 -36.16
C GLU A 325 20.30 -1.58 -34.62
N LEU A 326 19.18 -1.51 -33.90
CA LEU A 326 19.12 -1.59 -32.45
C LEU A 326 18.71 -3.01 -31.99
N PRO A 327 19.18 -3.50 -30.82
CA PRO A 327 18.86 -4.85 -30.34
C PRO A 327 17.36 -5.14 -30.28
N GLU A 328 16.57 -4.21 -29.76
CA GLU A 328 15.13 -4.35 -29.63
C GLU A 328 14.39 -4.28 -30.97
N VAL A 329 14.88 -3.46 -31.92
CA VAL A 329 14.35 -3.39 -33.28
C VAL A 329 14.54 -4.72 -34.01
N LYS A 330 15.68 -5.40 -33.81
CA LYS A 330 15.94 -6.73 -34.40
C LYS A 330 14.92 -7.78 -33.98
N THR A 331 14.30 -7.66 -32.80
CA THR A 331 13.29 -8.62 -32.34
C THR A 331 11.99 -8.56 -33.15
N VAL A 332 11.78 -7.44 -33.86
CA VAL A 332 10.66 -7.20 -34.77
C VAL A 332 11.08 -7.42 -36.23
N ALA A 333 12.38 -7.42 -36.51
CA ALA A 333 12.93 -7.47 -37.85
C ALA A 333 12.55 -8.74 -38.64
N GLY A 334 12.33 -8.54 -39.94
CA GLY A 334 11.78 -9.49 -40.91
C GLY A 334 11.21 -8.68 -42.07
N ASP A 335 10.18 -9.19 -42.76
CA ASP A 335 9.51 -8.43 -43.85
C ASP A 335 8.73 -7.18 -43.34
N MET A 336 8.69 -6.94 -42.02
CA MET A 336 7.93 -5.84 -41.43
C MET A 336 8.68 -4.50 -41.36
N ILE A 337 10.02 -4.52 -41.27
CA ILE A 337 10.84 -3.31 -41.11
C ILE A 337 12.19 -3.47 -41.82
N SER A 338 12.79 -2.36 -42.22
CA SER A 338 14.12 -2.33 -42.84
C SER A 338 15.16 -1.82 -41.85
N ILE A 339 16.31 -2.47 -41.83
CA ILE A 339 17.47 -2.09 -41.01
C ILE A 339 18.54 -1.48 -41.91
N ALA A 340 19.04 -0.31 -41.52
CA ALA A 340 20.13 0.39 -42.21
C ALA A 340 21.08 1.04 -41.19
N ASN A 341 22.37 1.15 -41.49
CA ASN A 341 23.39 1.69 -40.57
C ASN A 341 24.23 2.82 -41.18
N THR A 342 24.12 3.04 -42.49
CA THR A 342 24.86 4.09 -43.20
C THR A 342 23.88 4.89 -44.05
N ALA A 343 24.26 6.12 -44.44
CA ALA A 343 23.41 6.94 -45.31
C ALA A 343 23.04 6.22 -46.63
N ALA A 344 23.98 5.49 -47.24
CA ALA A 344 23.71 4.71 -48.45
C ALA A 344 22.72 3.57 -48.20
N GLU A 345 22.87 2.82 -47.09
CA GLU A 345 21.92 1.76 -46.72
C GLU A 345 20.53 2.34 -46.40
N TYR A 346 20.46 3.52 -45.77
CA TYR A 346 19.20 4.20 -45.48
C TYR A 346 18.52 4.64 -46.77
N GLU A 347 19.26 5.22 -47.71
CA GLU A 347 18.73 5.62 -49.01
C GLU A 347 18.14 4.41 -49.74
N GLU A 348 18.88 3.30 -49.85
CA GLU A 348 18.42 2.06 -50.48
C GLU A 348 17.17 1.48 -49.77
N ALA A 349 17.17 1.46 -48.44
CA ALA A 349 16.04 0.97 -47.65
C ALA A 349 14.79 1.85 -47.80
N ILE A 350 14.95 3.17 -47.85
CA ILE A 350 13.85 4.12 -48.10
C ILE A 350 13.32 3.93 -49.52
N GLU A 351 14.17 3.83 -50.54
CA GLU A 351 13.74 3.56 -51.92
C GLU A 351 12.93 2.27 -52.03
N ALA A 352 13.39 1.19 -51.39
CA ALA A 352 12.66 -0.07 -51.34
C ALA A 352 11.30 0.09 -50.65
N ALA A 353 11.25 0.81 -49.52
CA ALA A 353 10.02 1.08 -48.78
C ALA A 353 9.01 1.94 -49.56
N LEU A 354 9.48 2.87 -50.41
CA LEU A 354 8.64 3.71 -51.27
C LEU A 354 7.96 2.93 -52.41
N ILE A 355 8.57 1.81 -52.83
CA ILE A 355 8.05 0.94 -53.91
C ILE A 355 7.19 -0.21 -53.33
N GLU A 356 7.22 -0.41 -52.01
CA GLU A 356 6.44 -1.44 -51.32
C GLU A 356 4.92 -1.22 -51.50
N ALA A 357 4.30 -2.04 -52.37
CA ALA A 357 2.89 -1.89 -52.75
C ALA A 357 1.96 -2.93 -52.09
N GLU A 358 2.46 -3.74 -51.17
CA GLU A 358 1.70 -4.91 -50.68
C GLU A 358 0.88 -4.61 -49.43
N ALA A 359 -0.44 -4.50 -49.60
CA ALA A 359 -1.41 -4.42 -48.50
C ALA A 359 -1.29 -5.58 -47.47
N GLY A 360 -0.64 -6.70 -47.85
CA GLY A 360 -0.31 -7.81 -46.95
C GLY A 360 0.66 -7.41 -45.83
N VAL A 361 1.74 -6.71 -46.15
CA VAL A 361 2.77 -6.29 -45.18
C VAL A 361 2.21 -5.25 -44.22
N MET A 362 1.47 -4.25 -44.73
CA MET A 362 0.77 -3.26 -43.90
C MET A 362 -0.11 -3.93 -42.84
N LYS A 363 -0.91 -4.92 -43.24
CA LYS A 363 -1.80 -5.64 -42.32
C LYS A 363 -1.02 -6.46 -41.28
N GLN A 364 0.11 -7.05 -41.68
CA GLN A 364 1.01 -7.76 -40.76
C GLN A 364 1.58 -6.82 -39.70
N ARG A 365 2.02 -5.61 -40.08
CA ARG A 365 2.50 -4.58 -39.14
C ARG A 365 1.42 -4.19 -38.13
N GLN A 366 0.20 -3.93 -38.61
CA GLN A 366 -0.94 -3.58 -37.75
C GLN A 366 -1.31 -4.72 -36.81
N GLN A 367 -1.33 -5.96 -37.29
CA GLN A 367 -1.56 -7.13 -36.45
C GLN A 367 -0.48 -7.31 -35.39
N PHE A 368 0.79 -7.07 -35.73
CA PHE A 368 1.87 -7.09 -34.75
C PHE A 368 1.64 -6.05 -33.65
N ALA A 369 1.30 -4.81 -34.03
CA ALA A 369 1.01 -3.75 -33.06
C ALA A 369 -0.19 -4.07 -32.17
N GLU A 370 -1.24 -4.71 -32.70
CA GLU A 370 -2.43 -5.09 -31.92
C GLU A 370 -2.11 -6.13 -30.83
N HIS A 371 -1.19 -7.05 -31.08
CA HIS A 371 -0.67 -7.97 -30.06
C HIS A 371 0.36 -7.32 -29.12
N ASN A 372 0.76 -6.08 -29.41
CA ASN A 372 1.75 -5.29 -28.66
C ASN A 372 1.18 -3.92 -28.29
N ASN A 373 -0.03 -3.92 -27.72
CA ASN A 373 -0.74 -2.73 -27.26
C ASN A 373 -0.59 -2.54 -25.73
N TRP A 374 -0.97 -1.36 -25.23
CA TRP A 374 -0.82 -1.02 -23.82
C TRP A 374 -1.69 -1.85 -22.87
N GLU A 375 -2.86 -2.32 -23.31
CA GLU A 375 -3.73 -3.22 -22.52
C GLU A 375 -2.99 -4.52 -22.19
N HIS A 376 -2.38 -5.18 -23.18
CA HIS A 376 -1.59 -6.40 -22.94
C HIS A 376 -0.36 -6.14 -22.04
N ARG A 377 0.26 -4.95 -22.11
CA ARG A 377 1.37 -4.59 -21.19
C ARG A 377 0.90 -4.42 -19.77
N TYR A 378 -0.25 -3.79 -19.59
CA TYR A 378 -0.92 -3.72 -18.29
C TYR A 378 -1.25 -5.11 -17.76
N GLU A 379 -1.84 -6.00 -18.56
CA GLU A 379 -2.21 -7.35 -18.11
C GLU A 379 -0.98 -8.13 -17.62
N ALA A 380 0.12 -8.06 -18.37
CA ALA A 380 1.39 -8.67 -17.98
C ALA A 380 1.94 -8.07 -16.67
N LEU A 381 1.96 -6.74 -16.57
CA LEU A 381 2.45 -6.03 -15.39
C LEU A 381 1.59 -6.32 -14.16
N ASN A 382 0.27 -6.21 -14.28
CA ASN A 382 -0.67 -6.50 -13.20
C ASN A 382 -0.56 -7.96 -12.74
N THR A 383 -0.39 -8.91 -13.68
CA THR A 383 -0.16 -10.32 -13.33
C THR A 383 1.08 -10.48 -12.46
N HIS A 384 2.20 -9.85 -12.83
CA HIS A 384 3.42 -9.88 -12.03
C HIS A 384 3.28 -9.18 -10.69
N ILE A 385 2.61 -8.02 -10.63
CA ILE A 385 2.32 -7.31 -9.38
C ILE A 385 1.52 -8.21 -8.44
N VAL A 386 0.39 -8.77 -8.90
CA VAL A 386 -0.47 -9.62 -8.06
C VAL A 386 0.27 -10.88 -7.61
N GLN A 387 1.03 -11.53 -8.48
CA GLN A 387 1.71 -12.78 -8.15
C GLN A 387 2.93 -12.60 -7.24
N LYS A 388 3.71 -11.52 -7.41
CA LYS A 388 4.97 -11.31 -6.68
C LYS A 388 4.78 -10.49 -5.40
N LEU A 389 3.89 -9.50 -5.41
CA LEU A 389 3.72 -8.57 -4.28
C LEU A 389 2.64 -9.06 -3.30
N TYR A 390 1.64 -9.80 -3.80
CA TYR A 390 0.52 -10.28 -2.99
C TYR A 390 0.49 -11.82 -2.97
N PRO A 391 1.15 -12.48 -2.01
CA PRO A 391 1.06 -13.94 -1.87
C PRO A 391 -0.40 -14.37 -1.74
N LYS A 392 -0.77 -15.49 -2.37
CA LYS A 392 -2.17 -15.93 -2.41
C LYS A 392 -2.66 -16.31 -1.01
N VAL A 393 -3.84 -15.83 -0.63
CA VAL A 393 -4.46 -16.07 0.68
C VAL A 393 -5.79 -16.78 0.53
N SER A 394 -5.98 -17.87 1.27
CA SER A 394 -7.26 -18.56 1.38
C SER A 394 -7.92 -18.27 2.72
N VAL A 395 -9.01 -17.51 2.72
CA VAL A 395 -9.84 -17.32 3.92
C VAL A 395 -10.85 -18.46 4.01
N ILE A 396 -10.82 -19.22 5.09
CA ILE A 396 -11.71 -20.35 5.36
C ILE A 396 -12.79 -19.92 6.36
N LEU A 397 -14.05 -20.02 5.95
CA LEU A 397 -15.22 -19.66 6.75
C LEU A 397 -16.11 -20.89 6.95
N VAL A 398 -16.09 -21.48 8.15
CA VAL A 398 -17.03 -22.54 8.52
C VAL A 398 -18.30 -21.91 9.06
N VAL A 399 -19.45 -22.25 8.47
CA VAL A 399 -20.75 -21.68 8.85
C VAL A 399 -21.73 -22.76 9.25
N HIS A 400 -22.49 -22.51 10.32
CA HIS A 400 -23.61 -23.34 10.73
C HIS A 400 -24.71 -22.44 11.29
N ASN A 401 -25.74 -22.19 10.47
CA ASN A 401 -26.78 -21.19 10.71
C ASN A 401 -26.23 -19.75 10.81
N ASN A 402 -26.96 -18.85 11.48
CA ASN A 402 -26.59 -17.46 11.73
C ASN A 402 -26.41 -16.63 10.44
N CYS A 403 -27.34 -16.76 9.49
CA CYS A 403 -27.27 -16.10 8.19
C CYS A 403 -26.91 -14.60 8.26
N SER A 404 -27.48 -13.85 9.21
CA SER A 404 -27.18 -12.42 9.38
C SER A 404 -25.72 -12.12 9.72
N TYR A 405 -25.03 -12.95 10.51
CA TYR A 405 -23.60 -12.77 10.78
C TYR A 405 -22.77 -13.13 9.55
N THR A 406 -23.09 -14.23 8.87
CA THR A 406 -22.43 -14.62 7.62
C THR A 406 -22.54 -13.51 6.57
N GLN A 407 -23.71 -12.88 6.43
CA GLN A 407 -23.91 -11.74 5.54
C GLN A 407 -23.01 -10.55 5.89
N GLN A 408 -22.94 -10.19 7.18
CA GLN A 408 -22.10 -9.08 7.64
C GLN A 408 -20.60 -9.36 7.45
N CYS A 409 -20.14 -10.57 7.79
CA CYS A 409 -18.75 -10.98 7.63
C CYS A 409 -18.34 -10.97 6.14
N LEU A 410 -19.14 -11.57 5.26
CA LEU A 410 -18.86 -11.57 3.82
C LEU A 410 -18.93 -10.17 3.22
N HIS A 411 -19.88 -9.34 3.66
CA HIS A 411 -19.94 -7.95 3.21
C HIS A 411 -18.63 -7.21 3.51
N ARG A 412 -18.04 -7.42 4.70
CA ARG A 412 -16.76 -6.81 5.11
C ARG A 412 -15.57 -7.37 4.32
N LEU A 413 -15.51 -8.67 4.12
CA LEU A 413 -14.44 -9.31 3.34
C LEU A 413 -14.40 -8.87 1.88
N MET A 414 -15.56 -8.55 1.31
CA MET A 414 -15.72 -8.21 -0.10
C MET A 414 -15.84 -6.71 -0.36
N GLN A 415 -15.50 -5.85 0.61
CA GLN A 415 -15.48 -4.40 0.38
C GLN A 415 -14.37 -4.03 -0.62
N PRO A 416 -14.53 -2.95 -1.40
CA PRO A 416 -13.47 -2.42 -2.25
C PRO A 416 -12.17 -2.20 -1.47
N GLY A 417 -11.03 -2.51 -2.09
CA GLY A 417 -9.72 -2.46 -1.44
C GLY A 417 -9.41 -3.68 -0.56
N HIS A 418 -10.17 -4.77 -0.69
CA HIS A 418 -9.78 -6.07 -0.11
C HIS A 418 -8.43 -6.54 -0.65
N TYR A 419 -7.84 -7.52 0.03
CA TYR A 419 -6.55 -8.07 -0.36
C TYR A 419 -6.55 -8.59 -1.81
N PRO A 420 -5.56 -8.23 -2.67
CA PRO A 420 -5.64 -8.50 -4.10
C PRO A 420 -5.65 -9.99 -4.47
N ASN A 421 -4.80 -10.82 -3.86
CA ASN A 421 -4.70 -12.23 -4.21
C ASN A 421 -5.48 -13.12 -3.23
N LEU A 422 -6.79 -12.88 -3.13
CA LEU A 422 -7.68 -13.51 -2.15
C LEU A 422 -8.59 -14.57 -2.79
N GLU A 423 -8.75 -15.70 -2.10
CA GLU A 423 -9.90 -16.60 -2.28
C GLU A 423 -10.60 -16.83 -0.94
N VAL A 424 -11.92 -16.99 -0.97
CA VAL A 424 -12.76 -17.22 0.20
C VAL A 424 -13.48 -18.55 0.03
N ILE A 425 -13.25 -19.47 0.96
CA ILE A 425 -13.83 -20.81 0.94
C ILE A 425 -14.79 -20.94 2.10
N ILE A 426 -16.08 -21.06 1.77
CA ILE A 426 -17.15 -21.14 2.74
C ILE A 426 -17.58 -22.60 2.85
N VAL A 427 -17.51 -23.16 4.05
CA VAL A 427 -17.99 -24.51 4.35
C VAL A 427 -19.33 -24.39 5.08
N ASP A 428 -20.43 -24.61 4.36
CA ASP A 428 -21.75 -24.77 4.97
C ASP A 428 -21.85 -26.12 5.68
N ASN A 429 -21.66 -26.07 7.01
CA ASN A 429 -21.57 -27.22 7.88
C ASN A 429 -22.97 -27.69 8.32
N ALA A 430 -23.82 -27.98 7.34
CA ALA A 430 -25.22 -28.41 7.48
C ALA A 430 -26.14 -27.38 8.17
N SER A 431 -26.16 -26.14 7.68
CA SER A 431 -27.12 -25.11 8.13
C SER A 431 -28.58 -25.53 7.87
N ARG A 432 -29.48 -25.07 8.74
CA ARG A 432 -30.92 -25.35 8.71
C ARG A 432 -31.79 -24.09 8.64
N ASP A 433 -31.17 -22.92 8.71
CA ASP A 433 -31.82 -21.62 8.52
C ASP A 433 -31.65 -21.10 7.07
N GLN A 434 -31.78 -19.80 6.84
CA GLN A 434 -31.65 -19.20 5.51
C GLN A 434 -30.20 -19.17 4.98
N THR A 435 -29.20 -19.59 5.75
CA THR A 435 -27.78 -19.54 5.34
C THR A 435 -27.54 -20.31 4.05
N SER A 436 -28.00 -21.56 3.94
CA SER A 436 -27.73 -22.38 2.74
C SER A 436 -28.35 -21.77 1.48
N SER A 437 -29.54 -21.18 1.57
CA SER A 437 -30.15 -20.49 0.42
C SER A 437 -29.39 -19.22 0.04
N TYR A 438 -28.92 -18.46 1.02
CA TYR A 438 -28.10 -17.27 0.78
C TYR A 438 -26.78 -17.62 0.11
N LEU A 439 -26.06 -18.63 0.59
CA LEU A 439 -24.78 -19.05 0.01
C LEU A 439 -24.93 -19.53 -1.44
N ARG A 440 -26.03 -20.24 -1.76
CA ARG A 440 -26.32 -20.65 -3.15
C ARG A 440 -26.63 -19.47 -4.08
N SER A 441 -27.06 -18.34 -3.54
CA SER A 441 -27.35 -17.13 -4.32
C SER A 441 -26.11 -16.27 -4.61
N LEU A 442 -24.97 -16.56 -3.96
CA LEU A 442 -23.74 -15.81 -4.17
C LEU A 442 -23.18 -16.11 -5.56
N SER A 443 -22.94 -15.04 -6.33
CA SER A 443 -22.21 -15.09 -7.59
C SER A 443 -20.98 -14.19 -7.44
N ASN A 444 -19.87 -14.79 -7.01
CA ASN A 444 -18.58 -14.10 -6.92
C ASN A 444 -17.44 -15.10 -7.19
N PRO A 445 -16.53 -14.83 -8.15
CA PRO A 445 -15.42 -15.70 -8.53
C PRO A 445 -14.39 -15.90 -7.41
N LEU A 446 -14.32 -14.99 -6.43
CA LEU A 446 -13.45 -15.14 -5.26
C LEU A 446 -14.05 -16.11 -4.21
N ILE A 447 -15.35 -16.42 -4.29
CA ILE A 447 -16.06 -17.22 -3.28
C ILE A 447 -16.32 -18.64 -3.81
N LYS A 448 -15.82 -19.64 -3.08
CA LYS A 448 -16.12 -21.05 -3.29
C LYS A 448 -16.94 -21.59 -2.12
N VAL A 449 -18.10 -22.16 -2.40
CA VAL A 449 -18.98 -22.75 -1.38
C VAL A 449 -18.92 -24.27 -1.43
N ILE A 450 -18.71 -24.89 -0.26
CA ILE A 450 -18.70 -26.33 -0.04
C ILE A 450 -19.78 -26.65 0.98
N THR A 451 -20.59 -27.68 0.73
CA THR A 451 -21.71 -28.03 1.61
C THR A 451 -21.51 -29.43 2.22
N SER A 452 -21.65 -29.52 3.54
CA SER A 452 -21.73 -30.79 4.27
C SER A 452 -23.19 -31.16 4.56
N THR A 453 -23.50 -32.46 4.57
CA THR A 453 -24.83 -33.00 4.91
C THR A 453 -25.06 -33.10 6.42
N THR A 454 -24.00 -33.15 7.21
CA THR A 454 -24.03 -33.19 8.67
C THR A 454 -23.12 -32.13 9.28
N ASN A 455 -23.41 -31.69 10.51
CA ASN A 455 -22.55 -30.76 11.22
C ASN A 455 -21.32 -31.53 11.74
N LEU A 456 -20.19 -31.33 11.08
CA LEU A 456 -18.91 -31.98 11.38
C LEU A 456 -18.15 -31.32 12.55
N GLY A 457 -18.65 -30.20 13.05
CA GLY A 457 -17.94 -29.38 14.04
C GLY A 457 -16.85 -28.50 13.43
N PHE A 458 -16.16 -27.73 14.29
CA PHE A 458 -15.23 -26.68 13.86
C PHE A 458 -13.96 -27.24 13.21
N ALA A 459 -13.29 -28.20 13.85
CA ALA A 459 -12.03 -28.76 13.36
C ALA A 459 -12.17 -29.43 11.98
N ALA A 460 -13.17 -30.30 11.83
CA ALA A 460 -13.41 -31.01 10.56
C ALA A 460 -13.97 -30.09 9.47
N GLY A 461 -14.82 -29.11 9.83
CA GLY A 461 -15.30 -28.10 8.89
C GLY A 461 -14.16 -27.25 8.32
N ASN A 462 -13.25 -26.77 9.17
CA ASN A 462 -12.10 -25.98 8.70
C ASN A 462 -11.17 -26.85 7.86
N THR A 463 -10.94 -28.10 8.27
CA THR A 463 -10.12 -29.04 7.49
C THR A 463 -10.66 -29.22 6.07
N MET A 464 -11.97 -29.42 5.90
CA MET A 464 -12.61 -29.51 4.58
C MET A 464 -12.39 -28.25 3.74
N GLY A 465 -12.43 -27.07 4.36
CA GLY A 465 -12.15 -25.81 3.68
C GLY A 465 -10.68 -25.68 3.26
N CYS A 466 -9.75 -25.99 4.18
CA CYS A 466 -8.31 -25.97 3.94
C CYS A 466 -7.90 -26.93 2.82
N GLU A 467 -8.46 -28.14 2.77
CA GLU A 467 -8.18 -29.13 1.70
C GLU A 467 -8.62 -28.63 0.32
N ALA A 468 -9.66 -27.80 0.26
CA ALA A 468 -10.16 -27.23 -0.98
C ALA A 468 -9.45 -25.92 -1.41
N SER A 469 -8.47 -25.47 -0.62
CA SER A 469 -7.79 -24.19 -0.72
C SER A 469 -6.43 -24.28 -1.41
N THR A 470 -5.98 -23.17 -2.00
CA THR A 470 -4.76 -23.10 -2.84
C THR A 470 -3.79 -21.99 -2.47
N GLY A 471 -4.15 -21.10 -1.55
CA GLY A 471 -3.32 -19.97 -1.13
C GLY A 471 -2.11 -20.38 -0.29
N GLU A 472 -0.97 -19.72 -0.49
CA GLU A 472 0.25 -19.90 0.29
C GLU A 472 0.02 -19.69 1.80
N PHE A 473 -0.93 -18.81 2.14
CA PHE A 473 -1.41 -18.61 3.50
C PHE A 473 -2.86 -19.03 3.62
N ILE A 474 -3.18 -19.69 4.73
CA ILE A 474 -4.53 -20.09 5.12
C ILE A 474 -4.94 -19.21 6.29
N ILE A 475 -6.08 -18.53 6.18
CA ILE A 475 -6.68 -17.78 7.29
C ILE A 475 -7.95 -18.49 7.72
N LEU A 476 -7.99 -19.03 8.93
CA LEU A 476 -9.24 -19.48 9.52
C LEU A 476 -9.95 -18.26 10.10
N LEU A 477 -11.22 -18.05 9.74
CA LEU A 477 -12.02 -16.93 10.19
C LEU A 477 -13.41 -17.40 10.61
N ASN A 478 -13.88 -16.94 11.77
CA ASN A 478 -15.25 -17.20 12.19
C ASN A 478 -16.23 -16.30 11.46
N ASN A 479 -17.43 -16.79 11.20
CA ASN A 479 -18.48 -16.04 10.49
C ASN A 479 -19.16 -14.95 11.33
N ASP A 480 -18.92 -14.92 12.64
CA ASP A 480 -19.36 -13.89 13.58
C ASP A 480 -18.25 -12.87 13.88
N THR A 481 -17.47 -12.54 12.85
CA THR A 481 -16.42 -11.53 12.88
C THR A 481 -16.67 -10.41 11.88
N LEU A 482 -16.12 -9.22 12.16
CA LEU A 482 -16.09 -8.09 11.25
C LEU A 482 -14.63 -7.67 11.07
N VAL A 483 -14.11 -7.83 9.85
CA VAL A 483 -12.78 -7.32 9.48
C VAL A 483 -12.87 -5.79 9.25
N PRO A 484 -11.87 -5.02 9.68
CA PRO A 484 -12.03 -3.57 9.83
C PRO A 484 -11.86 -2.78 8.53
N ASP A 485 -10.92 -3.18 7.68
CA ASP A 485 -10.57 -2.52 6.42
C ASP A 485 -9.78 -3.46 5.50
N GLY A 486 -9.28 -2.97 4.37
CA GLY A 486 -8.51 -3.76 3.40
C GLY A 486 -7.11 -4.21 3.83
N SER A 487 -6.54 -3.61 4.89
CA SER A 487 -5.14 -3.81 5.30
C SER A 487 -4.91 -4.98 6.26
N TRP A 488 -5.98 -5.53 6.86
CA TRP A 488 -5.88 -6.52 7.94
C TRP A 488 -5.09 -7.79 7.55
N ILE A 489 -5.23 -8.28 6.31
CA ILE A 489 -4.45 -9.43 5.81
C ILE A 489 -2.98 -9.06 5.70
N SER A 490 -2.65 -7.96 5.02
CA SER A 490 -1.26 -7.52 4.84
C SER A 490 -0.57 -7.33 6.20
N ARG A 491 -1.28 -6.82 7.21
CA ARG A 491 -0.79 -6.71 8.59
C ARG A 491 -0.51 -8.08 9.21
N LEU A 492 -1.45 -9.03 9.09
CA LEU A 492 -1.26 -10.40 9.60
C LEU A 492 -0.09 -11.13 8.93
N LEU A 493 0.18 -10.85 7.66
CA LEU A 493 1.23 -11.53 6.91
C LEU A 493 2.63 -10.94 7.10
N ARG A 494 2.74 -9.63 7.33
CA ARG A 494 4.03 -8.91 7.48
C ARG A 494 5.04 -9.63 8.38
N PRO A 495 4.69 -10.12 9.60
CA PRO A 495 5.67 -10.76 10.47
C PRO A 495 6.31 -12.04 9.91
N PHE A 496 5.69 -12.70 8.92
CA PHE A 496 6.27 -13.88 8.28
C PHE A 496 7.47 -13.57 7.40
N GLN A 497 7.57 -12.33 6.90
CA GLN A 497 8.73 -11.83 6.16
C GLN A 497 9.88 -11.47 7.10
N GLU A 498 9.57 -11.08 8.34
CA GLU A 498 10.53 -10.66 9.36
C GLU A 498 11.12 -11.84 10.17
N ASP A 499 10.33 -12.92 10.40
CA ASP A 499 10.78 -14.13 11.11
C ASP A 499 10.35 -15.41 10.38
N ALA A 500 11.31 -16.10 9.76
CA ALA A 500 11.08 -17.36 9.06
C ALA A 500 10.59 -18.50 9.98
N SER A 501 10.91 -18.46 11.29
CA SER A 501 10.49 -19.46 12.29
C SER A 501 9.03 -19.28 12.74
N LEU A 502 8.42 -18.15 12.40
CA LEU A 502 7.02 -17.87 12.69
C LEU A 502 6.11 -18.67 11.74
N ALA A 503 5.23 -19.47 12.32
CA ALA A 503 4.31 -20.34 11.58
C ALA A 503 2.88 -19.81 11.51
N MET A 504 2.46 -19.09 12.56
CA MET A 504 1.10 -18.60 12.68
C MET A 504 1.06 -17.20 13.31
N THR A 505 0.11 -16.40 12.84
CA THR A 505 -0.19 -15.07 13.37
C THR A 505 -1.67 -14.90 13.66
N GLY A 506 -2.02 -14.16 14.70
CA GLY A 506 -3.41 -13.80 15.00
C GLY A 506 -3.57 -12.31 15.32
N PRO A 507 -4.73 -11.70 15.03
CA PRO A 507 -4.97 -10.29 15.32
C PRO A 507 -5.37 -10.09 16.78
N MET A 508 -5.33 -8.83 17.22
CA MET A 508 -6.06 -8.40 18.41
C MET A 508 -7.58 -8.42 18.15
N SER A 509 -8.38 -8.54 19.22
CA SER A 509 -9.84 -8.52 19.14
C SER A 509 -10.48 -7.90 20.36
N ASN A 510 -11.71 -7.41 20.23
CA ASN A 510 -12.51 -6.91 21.34
C ASN A 510 -12.97 -8.04 22.30
N HIS A 511 -13.05 -9.28 21.83
CA HIS A 511 -13.60 -10.38 22.62
C HIS A 511 -13.00 -11.74 22.23
N VAL A 512 -12.07 -12.25 23.05
CA VAL A 512 -11.47 -13.58 22.93
C VAL A 512 -10.94 -14.03 24.30
N GLY A 513 -10.83 -15.34 24.53
CA GLY A 513 -10.47 -15.91 25.84
C GLY A 513 -8.99 -15.94 26.18
N ASN A 514 -8.14 -15.29 25.38
CA ASN A 514 -6.69 -15.29 25.54
C ASN A 514 -6.13 -13.86 25.41
N ASP A 515 -4.82 -13.75 25.25
CA ASP A 515 -4.08 -12.50 25.21
C ASP A 515 -4.22 -11.73 23.90
N GLN A 516 -4.99 -12.22 22.91
CA GLN A 516 -5.44 -11.42 21.77
C GLN A 516 -6.54 -10.41 22.15
N ALA A 517 -7.15 -10.54 23.33
CA ALA A 517 -8.20 -9.62 23.76
C ALA A 517 -7.65 -8.22 24.06
N LEU A 518 -8.42 -7.20 23.70
CA LEU A 518 -8.21 -5.84 24.14
C LEU A 518 -8.90 -5.60 25.48
N ASP A 519 -8.19 -4.89 26.35
CA ASP A 519 -8.70 -4.39 27.63
C ASP A 519 -9.81 -3.36 27.47
N HIS A 520 -9.70 -2.54 26.42
CA HIS A 520 -10.62 -1.48 26.11
C HIS A 520 -10.73 -1.30 24.60
N PHE A 521 -11.96 -1.26 24.12
CA PHE A 521 -12.29 -1.20 22.71
C PHE A 521 -13.44 -0.21 22.50
N ILE A 522 -13.42 0.50 21.38
CA ILE A 522 -14.48 1.43 20.98
C ILE A 522 -14.99 1.07 19.59
N GLY A 523 -16.27 0.73 19.54
CA GLY A 523 -16.98 0.33 18.35
C GLY A 523 -18.33 -0.29 18.67
N ASP A 524 -18.96 -0.90 17.69
CA ASP A 524 -20.28 -1.51 17.84
C ASP A 524 -20.41 -2.82 17.04
N ALA A 525 -21.49 -3.55 17.31
CA ALA A 525 -21.73 -4.86 16.73
C ALA A 525 -22.12 -4.84 15.24
N VAL A 526 -22.36 -3.69 14.63
CA VAL A 526 -22.73 -3.55 13.21
C VAL A 526 -21.55 -3.05 12.39
N GLN A 527 -20.84 -2.05 12.92
CA GLN A 527 -19.73 -1.40 12.24
C GLN A 527 -18.37 -1.99 12.62
N GLY A 528 -18.28 -2.73 13.72
CA GLY A 528 -17.00 -3.14 14.29
C GLY A 528 -16.29 -1.93 14.90
N ALA A 529 -15.00 -1.77 14.58
CA ALA A 529 -14.21 -0.63 15.04
C ALA A 529 -14.64 0.68 14.34
N SER A 530 -14.71 1.79 15.08
CA SER A 530 -14.88 3.10 14.43
C SER A 530 -13.61 3.50 13.66
N PRO A 531 -13.70 4.15 12.48
CA PRO A 531 -12.51 4.51 11.68
C PRO A 531 -11.49 5.37 12.44
N ARG A 532 -11.98 6.30 13.27
CA ARG A 532 -11.14 7.20 14.06
C ARG A 532 -10.34 6.45 15.13
N TRP A 533 -10.99 5.54 15.87
CA TRP A 533 -10.31 4.71 16.85
C TRP A 533 -9.30 3.78 16.18
N LEU A 534 -9.66 3.20 15.03
CA LEU A 534 -8.83 2.27 14.29
C LEU A 534 -7.53 2.92 13.78
N SER A 535 -7.62 4.15 13.25
CA SER A 535 -6.44 4.93 12.86
C SER A 535 -5.49 5.16 14.05
N GLU A 536 -6.03 5.56 15.21
CA GLU A 536 -5.22 5.74 16.42
C GLU A 536 -4.64 4.42 16.95
N PHE A 537 -5.39 3.32 16.83
CA PHE A 537 -4.95 1.98 17.18
C PHE A 537 -3.77 1.53 16.30
N TYR A 538 -3.87 1.67 14.98
CA TYR A 538 -2.80 1.28 14.07
C TYR A 538 -1.52 2.08 14.27
N GLU A 539 -1.61 3.40 14.50
CA GLU A 539 -0.41 4.21 14.76
C GLU A 539 0.22 3.83 16.10
N ARG A 540 -0.58 3.57 17.13
CA ARG A 540 -0.08 3.24 18.46
C ARG A 540 0.58 1.87 18.56
N TYR A 541 0.05 0.89 17.84
CA TYR A 541 0.59 -0.47 17.84
C TYR A 541 1.47 -0.77 16.63
N ARG A 542 1.75 0.24 15.81
CA ARG A 542 2.40 0.14 14.51
C ARG A 542 3.58 -0.84 14.52
N ARG A 543 3.49 -1.84 13.64
CA ARG A 543 4.49 -2.88 13.42
C ARG A 543 4.85 -3.76 14.64
N ARG A 544 4.13 -3.65 15.75
CA ARG A 544 4.40 -4.47 16.95
C ARG A 544 3.88 -5.90 16.78
N THR A 545 4.74 -6.84 17.12
CA THR A 545 4.45 -8.27 17.09
C THR A 545 4.84 -8.87 18.43
N ARG A 546 3.99 -9.75 18.95
CA ARG A 546 4.17 -10.35 20.26
C ARG A 546 4.08 -11.86 20.21
N TYR A 547 5.16 -12.55 20.57
CA TYR A 547 5.15 -14.01 20.63
C TYR A 547 4.21 -14.54 21.71
N THR A 548 3.50 -15.62 21.39
CA THR A 548 2.55 -16.27 22.29
C THR A 548 2.63 -17.79 22.17
N ASP A 549 2.12 -18.48 23.18
CA ASP A 549 2.01 -19.95 23.20
C ASP A 549 0.65 -20.44 22.66
N LEU A 550 -0.31 -19.53 22.48
CA LEU A 550 -1.68 -19.83 22.08
C LEU A 550 -2.26 -18.71 21.21
N LEU A 551 -2.87 -19.09 20.08
CA LEU A 551 -3.72 -18.25 19.26
C LEU A 551 -5.12 -18.86 19.22
N GLY A 552 -6.14 -18.03 19.40
CA GLY A 552 -7.54 -18.42 19.32
C GLY A 552 -7.99 -18.39 17.87
N PHE A 553 -8.65 -19.45 17.42
CA PHE A 553 -8.94 -19.63 15.99
C PHE A 553 -10.21 -18.93 15.52
N PHE A 554 -10.64 -17.87 16.22
CA PHE A 554 -11.64 -16.95 15.69
C PHE A 554 -11.11 -16.21 14.45
N CYS A 555 -9.81 -15.95 14.44
CA CYS A 555 -9.04 -15.45 13.31
C CYS A 555 -7.57 -15.85 13.49
N VAL A 556 -7.01 -16.65 12.57
CA VAL A 556 -5.59 -17.02 12.58
C VAL A 556 -5.09 -17.21 11.16
N ALA A 557 -3.91 -16.64 10.85
CA ALA A 557 -3.19 -16.89 9.61
C ALA A 557 -2.11 -17.97 9.84
N ILE A 558 -2.01 -18.91 8.91
CA ILE A 558 -1.15 -20.09 8.97
C ILE A 558 -0.42 -20.22 7.64
N LYS A 559 0.91 -20.42 7.67
CA LYS A 559 1.66 -20.81 6.47
C LYS A 559 1.16 -22.17 5.96
N ARG A 560 0.83 -22.32 4.67
CA ARG A 560 0.40 -23.61 4.09
C ARG A 560 1.43 -24.71 4.34
N SER A 561 2.71 -24.40 4.17
CA SER A 561 3.81 -25.35 4.42
C SER A 561 3.83 -25.89 5.86
N VAL A 562 3.37 -25.10 6.83
CA VAL A 562 3.19 -25.54 8.22
C VAL A 562 1.95 -26.43 8.33
N TRP A 563 0.82 -26.03 7.75
CA TRP A 563 -0.39 -26.85 7.76
C TRP A 563 -0.15 -28.25 7.18
N GLU A 564 0.56 -28.34 6.06
CA GLU A 564 0.93 -29.61 5.41
C GLU A 564 1.91 -30.44 6.25
N ARG A 565 2.87 -29.79 6.93
CA ARG A 565 3.86 -30.47 7.77
C ARG A 565 3.30 -30.95 9.10
N VAL A 566 2.52 -30.11 9.77
CA VAL A 566 1.99 -30.37 11.12
C VAL A 566 0.75 -31.25 11.05
N GLY A 567 0.00 -31.19 9.94
CA GLY A 567 -1.25 -31.89 9.72
C GLY A 567 -2.48 -31.03 10.04
N THR A 568 -3.66 -31.64 9.97
CA THR A 568 -4.95 -30.97 10.14
C THR A 568 -5.37 -30.83 11.61
N LEU A 569 -6.42 -30.04 11.87
CA LEU A 569 -7.05 -29.94 13.19
C LEU A 569 -7.62 -31.30 13.61
N ASP A 570 -7.53 -31.62 14.90
CA ASP A 570 -7.97 -32.91 15.42
C ASP A 570 -9.51 -32.99 15.47
N PRO A 571 -10.15 -33.85 14.65
CA PRO A 571 -11.61 -33.96 14.63
C PRO A 571 -12.19 -34.58 15.92
N ALA A 572 -11.36 -35.16 16.81
CA ALA A 572 -11.82 -35.76 18.06
C ALA A 572 -12.44 -34.74 19.03
N PHE A 573 -12.14 -33.44 18.89
CA PHE A 573 -12.78 -32.35 19.64
C PHE A 573 -14.25 -32.11 19.23
N GLY A 574 -14.74 -32.74 18.16
CA GLY A 574 -16.15 -32.72 17.78
C GLY A 574 -16.65 -31.31 17.45
N LEU A 575 -17.67 -30.83 18.18
CA LEU A 575 -18.33 -29.55 17.90
C LEU A 575 -17.44 -28.31 18.13
N GLY A 576 -16.31 -28.44 18.84
CA GLY A 576 -15.33 -27.38 19.10
C GLY A 576 -14.90 -27.31 20.57
N MET A 577 -14.06 -26.32 20.91
CA MET A 577 -13.26 -26.17 22.15
C MET A 577 -12.02 -27.07 22.20
N PHE A 578 -10.88 -26.47 22.55
CA PHE A 578 -9.54 -27.06 22.72
C PHE A 578 -8.81 -27.48 21.43
N GLU A 579 -9.44 -27.37 20.26
CA GLU A 579 -8.77 -27.64 18.98
C GLU A 579 -7.67 -26.63 18.65
N ASP A 580 -7.83 -25.37 19.06
CA ASP A 580 -6.85 -24.31 18.92
C ASP A 580 -5.70 -24.46 19.92
N ASP A 581 -5.99 -24.83 21.18
CA ASP A 581 -4.98 -25.24 22.16
C ASP A 581 -4.12 -26.40 21.63
N ASP A 582 -4.76 -27.46 21.12
CA ASP A 582 -4.07 -28.63 20.57
C ASP A 582 -3.17 -28.28 19.39
N TYR A 583 -3.69 -27.50 18.44
CA TYR A 583 -2.94 -27.16 17.24
C TYR A 583 -1.74 -26.26 17.57
N CYS A 584 -1.91 -25.29 18.47
CA CYS A 584 -0.81 -24.45 18.94
C CYS A 584 0.30 -25.27 19.61
N GLU A 585 -0.05 -26.26 20.45
CA GLU A 585 0.93 -27.19 21.02
C GLU A 585 1.65 -28.02 19.93
N ARG A 586 0.93 -28.53 18.92
CA ARG A 586 1.54 -29.29 17.80
C ARG A 586 2.53 -28.44 17.00
N VAL A 587 2.16 -27.21 16.67
CA VAL A 587 3.00 -26.30 15.89
C VAL A 587 4.27 -25.93 16.68
N ARG A 588 4.13 -25.65 17.99
CA ARG A 588 5.29 -25.41 18.87
C ARG A 588 6.20 -26.63 18.99
N ASN A 589 5.63 -27.83 19.14
CA ASN A 589 6.41 -29.08 19.20
C ASN A 589 7.10 -29.43 17.87
N ALA A 590 6.63 -28.88 16.74
CA ALA A 590 7.32 -28.94 15.45
C ALA A 590 8.48 -27.93 15.32
N GLY A 591 8.74 -27.12 16.35
CA GLY A 591 9.85 -26.16 16.41
C GLY A 591 9.50 -24.75 15.91
N TYR A 592 8.22 -24.46 15.67
CA TYR A 592 7.78 -23.16 15.19
C TYR A 592 7.27 -22.24 16.29
N ARG A 593 7.19 -20.94 15.96
CA ARG A 593 6.69 -19.88 16.85
C ARG A 593 5.33 -19.37 16.39
N LEU A 594 4.59 -18.79 17.34
CA LEU A 594 3.29 -18.14 17.11
C LEU A 594 3.38 -16.69 17.57
N ALA A 595 2.64 -15.79 16.94
CA ALA A 595 2.62 -14.39 17.36
C ALA A 595 1.25 -13.72 17.20
N ILE A 596 1.01 -12.76 18.08
CA ILE A 596 -0.08 -11.80 17.98
C ILE A 596 0.46 -10.57 17.26
N VAL A 597 -0.24 -10.15 16.22
CA VAL A 597 0.07 -8.94 15.47
C VAL A 597 -0.72 -7.80 16.11
N GLU A 598 -0.04 -6.98 16.90
CA GLU A 598 -0.71 -6.02 17.79
C GLU A 598 -1.32 -4.86 17.00
N ASP A 599 -0.87 -4.59 15.77
CA ASP A 599 -1.48 -3.62 14.85
C ASP A 599 -2.48 -4.23 13.88
N ALA A 600 -2.83 -5.52 14.01
CA ALA A 600 -3.96 -6.12 13.31
C ALA A 600 -5.16 -6.27 14.24
N PHE A 601 -6.36 -5.97 13.76
CA PHE A 601 -7.58 -6.04 14.55
C PHE A 601 -8.70 -6.77 13.80
N VAL A 602 -9.46 -7.60 14.51
CA VAL A 602 -10.70 -8.20 14.00
C VAL A 602 -11.75 -8.17 15.11
N TYR A 603 -12.90 -7.55 14.82
CA TYR A 603 -14.03 -7.55 15.76
C TYR A 603 -14.68 -8.93 15.79
N HIS A 604 -15.06 -9.39 16.98
CA HIS A 604 -15.68 -10.69 17.21
C HIS A 604 -16.92 -10.52 18.11
N HIS A 605 -18.07 -11.01 17.64
CA HIS A 605 -19.33 -11.01 18.39
C HIS A 605 -19.31 -11.98 19.60
N GLY A 606 -18.38 -12.95 19.57
CA GLY A 606 -18.11 -13.87 20.65
C GLY A 606 -18.97 -15.13 20.62
N SER A 607 -18.52 -16.15 19.89
CA SER A 607 -19.02 -17.54 19.94
C SER A 607 -20.54 -17.68 19.77
N ALA A 608 -21.12 -16.99 18.80
CA ALA A 608 -22.57 -16.89 18.59
C ALA A 608 -23.29 -18.25 18.45
N THR A 609 -22.63 -19.25 17.87
CA THR A 609 -23.17 -20.61 17.71
C THR A 609 -23.14 -21.40 19.03
N ILE A 610 -22.03 -21.31 19.78
CA ILE A 610 -21.85 -22.03 21.04
C ILE A 610 -22.71 -21.43 22.16
N LYS A 611 -22.91 -20.09 22.18
CA LYS A 611 -23.82 -19.40 23.12
C LYS A 611 -25.28 -19.86 23.02
N LYS A 612 -25.69 -20.46 21.90
CA LYS A 612 -27.04 -21.03 21.71
C LYS A 612 -27.19 -22.44 22.29
N LEU A 613 -26.10 -23.09 22.70
CA LEU A 613 -26.17 -24.39 23.38
C LEU A 613 -26.71 -24.22 24.80
N LYS A 614 -27.48 -25.20 25.27
CA LYS A 614 -27.88 -25.27 26.69
C LYS A 614 -26.63 -25.39 27.57
N ASN A 615 -26.58 -24.67 28.69
CA ASN A 615 -25.42 -24.68 29.61
C ASN A 615 -24.94 -26.08 30.01
N SER A 616 -25.85 -27.05 30.18
CA SER A 616 -25.49 -28.43 30.50
C SER A 616 -24.70 -29.11 29.37
N VAL A 617 -25.06 -28.85 28.11
CA VAL A 617 -24.37 -29.37 26.93
C VAL A 617 -23.02 -28.69 26.76
N TYR A 618 -22.97 -27.37 26.94
CA TYR A 618 -21.72 -26.60 26.94
C TYR A 618 -20.72 -27.16 27.97
N ASN A 619 -21.13 -27.26 29.24
CA ASN A 619 -20.26 -27.73 30.32
C ASN A 619 -19.81 -29.18 30.11
N SER A 620 -20.69 -30.03 29.58
CA SER A 620 -20.34 -31.42 29.26
C SER A 620 -19.31 -31.50 28.14
N LEU A 621 -19.46 -30.70 27.08
CA LEU A 621 -18.51 -30.65 25.97
C LEU A 621 -17.16 -30.10 26.45
N TRP A 622 -17.17 -29.00 27.19
CA TRP A 622 -15.98 -28.39 27.78
C TRP A 622 -15.19 -29.39 28.62
N ASN A 623 -15.84 -30.05 29.58
CA ASN A 623 -15.17 -31.00 30.46
C ASN A 623 -14.63 -32.23 29.70
N LYS A 624 -15.38 -32.73 28.72
CA LYS A 624 -14.93 -33.85 27.88
C LYS A 624 -13.69 -33.47 27.07
N ASN A 625 -13.72 -32.34 26.37
CA ASN A 625 -12.64 -31.91 25.49
C ASN A 625 -11.39 -31.48 26.28
N LYS A 626 -11.59 -30.85 27.44
CA LYS A 626 -10.51 -30.58 28.40
C LYS A 626 -9.81 -31.88 28.81
N ALA A 627 -10.56 -32.89 29.26
CA ALA A 627 -10.00 -34.16 29.70
C ALA A 627 -9.25 -34.87 28.55
N TYR A 628 -9.79 -34.81 27.33
CA TYR A 628 -9.13 -35.34 26.14
C TYR A 628 -7.81 -34.62 25.83
N TYR A 629 -7.80 -33.28 25.86
CA TYR A 629 -6.59 -32.47 25.69
C TYR A 629 -5.54 -32.81 26.75
N GLU A 630 -5.93 -32.85 28.03
CA GLU A 630 -5.02 -33.14 29.14
C GLU A 630 -4.42 -34.54 29.03
N GLN A 631 -5.23 -35.52 28.59
CA GLN A 631 -4.77 -36.88 28.32
C GLN A 631 -3.80 -36.92 27.13
N LYS A 632 -4.14 -36.25 26.02
CA LYS A 632 -3.34 -36.24 24.78
C LYS A 632 -1.94 -35.66 25.02
N TRP A 633 -1.85 -34.60 25.81
CA TRP A 633 -0.58 -33.90 26.10
C TRP A 633 0.09 -34.29 27.40
N ASN A 634 -0.52 -35.18 28.19
CA ASN A 634 -0.07 -35.55 29.53
C ASN A 634 0.26 -34.32 30.39
N LYS A 635 -0.63 -33.31 30.36
CA LYS A 635 -0.43 -31.98 30.97
C LYS A 635 -1.78 -31.42 31.40
N SER A 636 -1.84 -30.83 32.60
CA SER A 636 -3.04 -30.10 33.04
C SER A 636 -3.23 -28.82 32.23
N TRP A 637 -4.44 -28.59 31.75
CA TRP A 637 -4.78 -27.38 31.05
C TRP A 637 -4.83 -26.20 32.03
N ARG A 638 -4.25 -25.08 31.61
CA ARG A 638 -4.23 -23.83 32.36
C ARG A 638 -4.98 -22.79 31.57
N LEU A 639 -5.71 -21.94 32.27
CA LEU A 639 -6.36 -20.80 31.64
C LEU A 639 -5.31 -19.99 30.88
N PRO A 640 -5.57 -19.64 29.60
CA PRO A 640 -4.67 -18.80 28.82
C PRO A 640 -4.39 -17.47 29.52
N LYS A 641 -3.22 -16.90 29.27
CA LYS A 641 -2.89 -15.56 29.76
C LYS A 641 -3.90 -14.58 29.15
N GLY A 642 -4.45 -13.70 29.98
CA GLY A 642 -5.24 -12.57 29.50
C GLY A 642 -4.36 -11.50 28.82
N PRO A 643 -4.96 -10.39 28.37
CA PRO A 643 -4.24 -9.25 27.80
C PRO A 643 -3.04 -8.86 28.66
N HIS A 644 -1.95 -8.41 28.05
CA HIS A 644 -0.75 -7.89 28.73
C HIS A 644 -0.96 -6.56 29.45
N SER A 645 -2.18 -6.29 29.90
CA SER A 645 -2.42 -5.21 30.81
C SER A 645 -2.01 -5.61 32.21
N ILE A 646 -1.18 -4.75 32.80
CA ILE A 646 -0.80 -4.88 34.20
C ILE A 646 -2.03 -4.85 35.13
N PHE A 647 -3.14 -4.22 34.69
CA PHE A 647 -4.36 -4.06 35.48
C PHE A 647 -5.53 -4.92 35.00
N HIS A 648 -5.26 -5.92 34.15
CA HIS A 648 -6.32 -6.81 33.70
C HIS A 648 -7.00 -7.48 34.90
N MET A 649 -8.32 -7.26 35.05
CA MET A 649 -9.15 -7.76 36.17
C MET A 649 -8.75 -7.25 37.57
N VAL A 650 -8.04 -6.12 37.67
CA VAL A 650 -7.63 -5.51 38.95
C VAL A 650 -8.43 -4.25 39.23
N ASP A 651 -9.20 -4.26 40.32
CA ASP A 651 -10.06 -3.12 40.70
C ASP A 651 -9.56 -2.39 41.95
N GLN A 652 -8.66 -2.98 42.74
CA GLN A 652 -8.18 -2.41 44.01
C GLN A 652 -6.94 -1.52 43.81
N PRO A 653 -6.95 -0.25 44.28
CA PRO A 653 -5.84 0.69 44.12
C PRO A 653 -4.50 0.19 44.69
N SER A 654 -4.54 -0.47 45.85
CA SER A 654 -3.34 -1.01 46.51
C SER A 654 -2.71 -2.16 45.72
N GLU A 655 -3.53 -2.99 45.05
CA GLU A 655 -3.03 -4.03 44.15
C GLU A 655 -2.46 -3.43 42.87
N ILE A 656 -3.13 -2.42 42.29
CA ILE A 656 -2.62 -1.64 41.15
C ILE A 656 -1.23 -1.08 41.47
N ALA A 657 -1.08 -0.42 42.62
CA ALA A 657 0.20 0.12 43.07
C ALA A 657 1.27 -0.97 43.26
N SER A 658 0.88 -2.13 43.80
CA SER A 658 1.77 -3.28 43.93
C SER A 658 2.28 -3.77 42.57
N ARG A 659 1.38 -3.92 41.60
CA ARG A 659 1.74 -4.35 40.24
C ARG A 659 2.62 -3.34 39.53
N ILE A 660 2.34 -2.06 39.67
CA ILE A 660 3.20 -0.98 39.15
C ILE A 660 4.62 -1.12 39.72
N ARG A 661 4.78 -1.26 41.05
CA ARG A 661 6.10 -1.45 41.67
C ARG A 661 6.84 -2.68 41.15
N GLN A 662 6.12 -3.77 40.87
CA GLN A 662 6.71 -4.99 40.31
C GLN A 662 7.21 -4.82 38.87
N THR A 663 6.72 -3.82 38.13
CA THR A 663 7.22 -3.56 36.77
C THR A 663 8.62 -2.94 36.76
N GLY A 664 9.02 -2.26 37.84
CA GLY A 664 10.27 -1.50 37.90
C GLY A 664 10.31 -0.25 37.00
N LYS A 665 9.21 0.10 36.34
CA LYS A 665 9.11 1.26 35.45
C LYS A 665 8.91 2.57 36.22
N HIS A 666 9.37 3.67 35.64
CA HIS A 666 9.04 5.01 36.11
C HIS A 666 7.62 5.40 35.70
N VAL A 667 6.84 5.91 36.64
CA VAL A 667 5.41 6.13 36.46
C VAL A 667 5.14 7.63 36.32
N VAL A 668 4.61 8.01 35.15
CA VAL A 668 4.21 9.38 34.87
C VAL A 668 2.69 9.49 34.93
N LEU A 669 2.18 10.31 35.84
CA LEU A 669 0.76 10.69 35.87
C LEU A 669 0.55 11.90 34.97
N VAL A 670 -0.40 11.82 34.04
CA VAL A 670 -0.84 12.97 33.26
C VAL A 670 -2.28 13.31 33.63
N LEU A 671 -2.49 14.49 34.18
CA LEU A 671 -3.81 15.04 34.46
C LEU A 671 -4.35 15.67 33.16
N GLY A 672 -5.10 14.87 32.41
CA GLY A 672 -5.64 15.23 31.10
C GLY A 672 -6.93 16.06 31.17
N LEU A 673 -7.48 16.44 30.02
CA LEU A 673 -8.81 17.01 29.95
C LEU A 673 -9.88 15.91 30.04
N THR A 674 -11.13 16.27 30.38
CA THR A 674 -12.25 15.32 30.55
C THR A 674 -12.44 14.40 29.34
N LEU A 675 -12.20 14.93 28.13
CA LEU A 675 -12.27 14.21 26.87
C LEU A 675 -10.88 14.17 26.22
N TRP A 676 -10.39 12.97 25.92
CA TRP A 676 -9.10 12.78 25.22
C TRP A 676 -9.04 13.62 23.94
N GLU A 677 -10.13 13.68 23.18
CA GLU A 677 -10.23 14.33 21.87
C GLU A 677 -10.43 15.86 21.89
N THR A 678 -10.33 16.51 23.05
CA THR A 678 -10.47 17.98 23.14
C THR A 678 -9.46 18.70 22.24
N ASN A 679 -9.83 19.89 21.72
CA ASN A 679 -9.10 20.66 20.69
C ASN A 679 -7.65 21.06 21.01
N SER A 680 -7.11 20.71 22.18
CA SER A 680 -5.70 20.93 22.52
C SER A 680 -4.85 19.74 22.04
N ARG A 681 -4.46 19.73 20.75
CA ARG A 681 -3.59 18.67 20.18
C ARG A 681 -2.25 18.51 20.90
N ARG A 682 -1.79 19.58 21.56
CA ARG A 682 -0.48 19.65 22.23
C ARG A 682 -0.31 18.63 23.35
N TRP A 683 -1.33 18.41 24.19
CA TRP A 683 -1.17 17.49 25.33
C TRP A 683 -1.20 16.02 24.89
N GLN A 684 -1.98 15.68 23.86
CA GLN A 684 -1.95 14.34 23.26
C GLN A 684 -0.56 14.03 22.69
N GLN A 685 0.08 15.02 22.05
CA GLN A 685 1.45 14.88 21.54
C GLN A 685 2.46 14.63 22.67
N ILE A 686 2.34 15.33 23.80
CA ILE A 686 3.18 15.08 24.99
C ILE A 686 2.98 13.63 25.47
N VAL A 687 1.74 13.20 25.69
CA VAL A 687 1.43 11.84 26.14
C VAL A 687 1.99 10.80 25.18
N LYS A 688 1.78 10.99 23.86
CA LYS A 688 2.29 10.08 22.83
C LYS A 688 3.82 10.01 22.85
N GLY A 689 4.50 11.15 22.92
CA GLY A 689 5.97 11.22 23.01
C GLY A 689 6.52 10.52 24.26
N LEU A 690 5.85 10.65 25.42
CA LEU A 690 6.25 9.93 26.63
C LEU A 690 6.13 8.41 26.47
N THR A 691 5.11 7.94 25.73
CA THR A 691 4.87 6.50 25.54
C THR A 691 5.84 5.81 24.57
N GLU A 692 6.73 6.57 23.92
CA GLU A 692 7.83 6.02 23.10
C GLU A 692 8.98 5.46 23.96
N ASP A 693 9.11 5.90 25.21
CA ASP A 693 10.16 5.45 26.12
C ASP A 693 9.72 4.19 26.86
N GLU A 694 10.38 3.05 26.62
CA GLU A 694 10.03 1.74 27.18
C GLU A 694 10.18 1.64 28.71
N ASP A 695 10.91 2.56 29.34
CA ASP A 695 11.08 2.59 30.80
C ASP A 695 9.96 3.38 31.50
N LEU A 696 9.11 4.09 30.73
CA LEU A 696 7.99 4.86 31.27
C LEU A 696 6.67 4.08 31.25
N LEU A 697 5.90 4.25 32.32
CA LEU A 697 4.50 3.87 32.43
C LEU A 697 3.65 5.13 32.53
N VAL A 698 2.90 5.46 31.47
CA VAL A 698 2.10 6.67 31.42
C VAL A 698 0.66 6.37 31.82
N ILE A 699 0.21 6.98 32.91
CA ILE A 699 -1.18 6.90 33.40
C ILE A 699 -1.83 8.25 33.18
N VAL A 700 -2.84 8.32 32.34
CA VAL A 700 -3.63 9.52 32.08
C VAL A 700 -4.91 9.48 32.88
N TYR A 701 -5.14 10.49 33.72
CA TYR A 701 -6.44 10.72 34.32
C TYR A 701 -7.36 11.41 33.30
N THR A 702 -8.39 10.70 32.85
CA THR A 702 -9.39 11.20 31.88
C THR A 702 -10.70 10.42 32.03
N HIS A 703 -11.82 11.04 31.63
CA HIS A 703 -13.15 10.44 31.76
C HIS A 703 -13.63 9.82 30.45
N LEU A 704 -13.36 10.44 29.30
CA LEU A 704 -13.90 10.04 28.01
C LEU A 704 -12.78 9.79 26.99
N TYR A 705 -12.90 8.67 26.28
CA TYR A 705 -12.09 8.32 25.11
C TYR A 705 -13.03 8.00 23.95
N HIS A 706 -12.88 8.67 22.81
CA HIS A 706 -13.78 8.74 21.67
C HIS A 706 -15.26 8.79 22.07
N GLY A 707 -15.58 9.64 23.06
CA GLY A 707 -16.93 9.82 23.59
C GLY A 707 -17.45 8.71 24.51
N ASN A 708 -16.64 7.69 24.81
CA ASN A 708 -17.00 6.58 25.70
C ASN A 708 -16.37 6.74 27.08
N LEU A 709 -17.13 6.42 28.13
CA LEU A 709 -16.66 6.48 29.51
C LEU A 709 -15.56 5.46 29.77
N ILE A 710 -14.41 5.94 30.24
CA ILE A 710 -13.39 5.09 30.85
C ILE A 710 -13.87 4.72 32.25
N VAL A 711 -13.91 3.42 32.54
CA VAL A 711 -14.28 2.89 33.86
C VAL A 711 -13.07 2.18 34.45
N GLY A 712 -12.66 2.56 35.66
CA GLY A 712 -11.49 1.97 36.30
C GLY A 712 -10.20 2.41 35.62
N THR A 713 -9.20 1.53 35.60
CA THR A 713 -7.98 1.72 34.82
C THR A 713 -7.99 0.78 33.62
N ARG A 714 -7.69 1.31 32.44
CA ARG A 714 -7.78 0.59 31.17
C ARG A 714 -6.50 0.80 30.36
N LYS A 715 -5.97 -0.29 29.80
CA LYS A 715 -4.87 -0.21 28.84
C LYS A 715 -5.38 0.31 27.51
N ILE A 716 -4.82 1.42 27.05
CA ILE A 716 -5.12 2.06 25.75
C ILE A 716 -3.99 1.82 24.75
N GLY A 717 -2.77 1.65 25.26
CA GLY A 717 -1.56 1.43 24.50
C GLY A 717 -0.59 0.50 25.17
N PRO A 718 0.57 0.24 24.55
CA PRO A 718 1.63 -0.55 25.16
C PRO A 718 2.02 -0.05 26.56
N GLN A 719 2.17 1.27 26.69
CA GLN A 719 2.65 1.95 27.91
C GLN A 719 1.64 2.98 28.43
N LEU A 720 0.46 3.06 27.79
CA LEU A 720 -0.54 4.09 28.05
C LEU A 720 -1.76 3.48 28.71
N TYR A 721 -2.08 4.01 29.89
CA TYR A 721 -3.26 3.61 30.66
C TYR A 721 -4.14 4.83 30.90
N PHE A 722 -5.44 4.70 30.68
CA PHE A 722 -6.40 5.71 31.09
C PHE A 722 -7.07 5.28 32.37
N THR A 723 -7.33 6.25 33.24
CA THR A 723 -8.05 5.99 34.48
C THR A 723 -8.98 7.14 34.83
N ASN A 724 -10.15 6.78 35.38
CA ASN A 724 -11.04 7.73 36.04
C ASN A 724 -10.98 7.60 37.59
N ARG A 725 -10.02 6.82 38.10
CA ARG A 725 -9.86 6.48 39.52
C ARG A 725 -8.95 7.46 40.24
N ILE A 726 -9.56 8.42 40.92
CA ILE A 726 -8.81 9.41 41.73
C ILE A 726 -8.16 8.79 42.97
N ASP A 727 -8.70 7.70 43.46
CA ASP A 727 -8.20 6.93 44.61
C ASP A 727 -6.86 6.24 44.33
N LEU A 728 -6.42 6.13 43.08
CA LEU A 728 -5.05 5.69 42.76
C LEU A 728 -3.98 6.64 43.28
N PHE A 729 -4.32 7.93 43.46
CA PHE A 729 -3.36 8.95 43.82
C PHE A 729 -2.84 8.83 45.25
N SER A 730 -3.52 8.08 46.11
CA SER A 730 -3.06 7.78 47.47
C SER A 730 -2.21 6.52 47.59
N GLU A 731 -2.24 5.63 46.58
CA GLU A 731 -1.61 4.31 46.66
C GLU A 731 -0.41 4.17 45.73
N VAL A 732 -0.42 4.88 44.60
CA VAL A 732 0.63 4.84 43.57
C VAL A 732 1.60 6.00 43.80
N LEU A 733 2.90 5.66 43.89
CA LEU A 733 3.96 6.66 43.82
C LEU A 733 4.18 7.00 42.35
N PHE A 734 4.04 8.27 41.99
CA PHE A 734 4.34 8.77 40.66
C PHE A 734 5.68 9.49 40.68
N ASP A 735 6.60 9.06 39.83
CA ASP A 735 7.91 9.69 39.65
C ASP A 735 7.75 11.12 39.12
N GLN A 736 6.77 11.32 38.23
CA GLN A 736 6.44 12.61 37.64
C GLN A 736 4.93 12.78 37.49
N VAL A 737 4.47 14.03 37.58
CA VAL A 737 3.07 14.39 37.38
C VAL A 737 2.99 15.60 36.47
N ILE A 738 2.25 15.48 35.37
CA ILE A 738 2.10 16.49 34.33
C ILE A 738 0.66 16.98 34.32
N TYR A 739 0.45 18.29 34.38
CA TYR A 739 -0.87 18.90 34.28
C TYR A 739 -1.08 19.52 32.90
N CYS A 740 -2.11 19.07 32.18
CA CYS A 740 -2.41 19.50 30.81
C CYS A 740 -3.68 20.37 30.71
N GLY A 741 -4.14 20.92 31.83
CA GLY A 741 -5.37 21.72 31.89
C GLY A 741 -5.25 23.16 31.38
N SER A 742 -6.33 23.92 31.51
CA SER A 742 -6.42 25.29 30.99
C SER A 742 -5.47 26.25 31.72
N PRO A 743 -4.74 27.13 31.00
CA PRO A 743 -3.91 28.19 31.61
C PRO A 743 -4.71 29.15 32.51
N VAL A 744 -6.01 29.31 32.27
CA VAL A 744 -6.90 30.16 33.09
C VAL A 744 -7.17 29.51 34.45
N VAL A 745 -7.40 28.20 34.45
CA VAL A 745 -7.56 27.40 35.68
C VAL A 745 -6.24 27.34 36.45
N HIS A 746 -5.10 27.27 35.75
CA HIS A 746 -3.76 27.36 36.33
C HIS A 746 -3.51 28.70 37.06
N ALA A 747 -3.87 29.83 36.44
CA ALA A 747 -3.77 31.15 37.07
C ALA A 747 -4.73 31.30 38.27
N GLN A 748 -5.91 30.70 38.20
CA GLN A 748 -6.93 30.74 39.25
C GLN A 748 -6.63 29.79 40.43
N ILE A 749 -5.92 28.67 40.23
CA ILE A 749 -5.45 27.80 41.33
C ILE A 749 -4.39 28.50 42.20
N HIS A 750 -3.60 29.41 41.61
CA HIS A 750 -2.60 30.20 42.33
C HIS A 750 -3.15 31.45 43.03
N SER A 751 -4.39 31.86 42.73
CA SER A 751 -5.07 32.99 43.38
C SER A 751 -6.33 32.47 44.06
N GLU A 752 -6.38 32.36 45.39
CA GLU A 752 -7.41 31.71 46.22
C GLU A 752 -8.90 32.15 46.02
N GLN A 753 -9.43 32.23 44.80
CA GLN A 753 -10.80 32.60 44.47
C GLN A 753 -11.36 31.76 43.30
N TYR A 754 -12.19 30.80 43.71
CA TYR A 754 -13.02 29.78 43.05
C TYR A 754 -13.65 30.08 41.67
N TRP A 755 -13.96 28.95 40.98
CA TRP A 755 -15.01 28.59 39.98
C TRP A 755 -14.49 28.04 38.63
N ALA A 756 -14.62 26.72 38.43
CA ALA A 756 -14.47 26.01 37.14
C ALA A 756 -15.51 24.89 36.97
N ASP A 757 -15.76 24.52 35.71
CA ASP A 757 -16.85 23.70 35.14
C ASP A 757 -17.22 22.41 35.94
N PRO A 758 -18.52 22.13 36.17
CA PRO A 758 -19.01 21.00 36.99
C PRO A 758 -18.58 19.60 36.52
N LEU A 759 -17.95 19.45 35.35
CA LEU A 759 -17.47 18.16 34.82
C LEU A 759 -15.93 18.05 34.70
N SER A 760 -15.18 19.03 35.18
CA SER A 760 -13.72 19.08 34.95
C SER A 760 -12.95 19.56 36.18
N TYR A 761 -12.92 18.72 37.22
CA TYR A 761 -12.12 18.84 38.46
C TYR A 761 -12.81 19.55 39.64
N HIS A 762 -13.03 18.81 40.73
CA HIS A 762 -13.48 19.37 42.01
C HIS A 762 -12.33 20.09 42.72
N GLU A 763 -12.56 21.31 43.17
CA GLU A 763 -11.57 22.20 43.82
C GLU A 763 -10.89 21.60 45.06
N GLN A 764 -11.63 20.86 45.88
CA GLN A 764 -11.07 20.14 47.04
C GLN A 764 -10.07 19.04 46.63
N GLN A 765 -10.16 18.51 45.40
CA GLN A 765 -9.32 17.41 44.93
C GLN A 765 -7.92 17.90 44.50
N LEU A 766 -7.81 19.08 43.86
CA LEU A 766 -6.54 19.69 43.43
C LEU A 766 -5.68 20.16 44.62
N THR A 767 -6.28 20.78 45.64
CA THR A 767 -5.57 21.13 46.87
C THR A 767 -5.16 19.88 47.65
N SER A 768 -6.00 18.82 47.67
CA SER A 768 -5.63 17.54 48.27
C SER A 768 -4.49 16.82 47.51
N LEU A 769 -4.44 16.99 46.19
CA LEU A 769 -3.42 16.44 45.29
C LEU A 769 -2.03 17.01 45.61
N GLN A 770 -1.92 18.31 45.85
CA GLN A 770 -0.65 18.95 46.26
C GLN A 770 -0.12 18.42 47.60
N THR A 771 -1.01 18.16 48.58
CA THR A 771 -0.61 17.52 49.84
C THR A 771 -0.23 16.05 49.71
N ARG A 772 -0.66 15.36 48.63
CA ARG A 772 -0.47 13.91 48.43
C ARG A 772 0.65 13.57 47.45
N LEU A 773 1.13 14.54 46.66
CA LEU A 773 2.15 14.36 45.62
C LEU A 773 3.36 15.27 45.91
N PRO A 774 4.28 14.87 46.80
CA PRO A 774 5.40 15.71 47.23
C PRO A 774 6.40 16.08 46.11
N ASN A 775 6.33 15.42 44.95
CA ASN A 775 7.19 15.64 43.78
C ASN A 775 6.46 16.28 42.58
N LEU A 776 5.30 16.92 42.79
CA LEU A 776 4.54 17.56 41.71
C LEU A 776 5.37 18.66 41.02
N ARG A 777 5.84 18.39 39.79
CA ARG A 777 6.49 19.38 38.92
C ARG A 777 5.48 19.94 37.94
N ILE A 778 5.14 21.22 38.10
CA ILE A 778 4.28 21.94 37.16
C ILE A 778 5.16 22.46 36.01
N LEU A 779 4.96 21.93 34.80
CA LEU A 779 5.73 22.31 33.62
C LEU A 779 5.09 23.53 32.96
N GLU A 780 5.72 24.70 33.12
CA GLU A 780 5.30 25.95 32.49
C GLU A 780 5.89 26.07 31.07
N ARG A 781 5.06 26.49 30.09
CA ARG A 781 5.45 27.12 28.81
C ARG A 781 6.82 26.74 28.20
N ILE A 782 7.08 25.45 28.01
CA ILE A 782 8.26 24.95 27.28
C ILE A 782 7.80 24.22 26.00
N ALA A 783 8.59 24.27 24.92
CA ALA A 783 8.33 23.55 23.67
C ALA A 783 8.10 22.05 23.95
N VAL A 784 7.16 21.40 23.24
CA VAL A 784 6.79 19.99 23.47
C VAL A 784 8.00 19.06 23.44
N SER A 785 8.91 19.27 22.48
CA SER A 785 10.16 18.53 22.32
C SER A 785 11.09 18.68 23.52
N GLN A 786 11.22 19.89 24.04
CA GLN A 786 12.09 20.18 25.20
C GLN A 786 11.50 19.60 26.50
N VAL A 787 10.17 19.61 26.68
CA VAL A 787 9.53 18.92 27.81
C VAL A 787 9.76 17.41 27.76
N VAL A 788 9.54 16.78 26.61
CA VAL A 788 9.76 15.32 26.46
C VAL A 788 11.22 14.96 26.72
N ASN A 789 12.16 15.74 26.18
CA ASN A 789 13.60 15.52 26.37
C ASN A 789 14.05 15.76 27.83
N ASP A 790 13.62 16.85 28.47
CA ASP A 790 13.96 17.15 29.86
C ASP A 790 13.43 16.06 30.81
N LEU A 791 12.23 15.53 30.54
CA LEU A 791 11.64 14.46 31.34
C LEU A 791 12.39 13.14 31.14
N ARG A 792 12.74 12.76 29.90
CA ARG A 792 13.59 11.58 29.61
C ARG A 792 14.97 11.70 30.25
N CYS A 793 15.66 12.83 30.10
CA CYS A 793 16.99 13.06 30.67
C CYS A 793 17.00 13.14 32.21
N SER A 794 15.89 13.55 32.84
CA SER A 794 15.80 13.57 34.31
C SER A 794 15.74 12.17 34.94
N VAL A 795 15.40 11.13 34.16
CA VAL A 795 15.41 9.72 34.59
C VAL A 795 16.84 9.23 34.79
N ASP A 796 17.79 9.66 33.96
CA ASP A 796 19.22 9.31 34.05
C ASP A 796 19.96 9.95 35.25
N HIS A 797 19.33 10.88 35.98
CA HIS A 797 19.96 11.60 37.08
C HIS A 797 19.45 11.22 38.49
N VAL A 798 18.57 10.23 38.60
CA VAL A 798 18.05 9.74 39.89
C VAL A 798 18.72 8.41 40.33
N THR A 799 19.51 7.78 39.47
CA THR A 799 20.43 6.68 39.85
C THR A 799 21.76 7.22 40.39
N LYS A 800 21.73 7.83 41.59
CA LYS A 800 22.91 7.93 42.47
C LYS A 800 22.55 8.07 43.94
#